data_AF-A0A421JRZ6-F1
#
_entry.id   AF-A0A421JRZ6-F1
#
_cell.length_a   1.000
_cell.length_b   1.000
_cell.length_c   1.000
_cell.angle_alpha   90.00
_cell.angle_beta   90.00
_cell.angle_gamma   90.00
#
_symmetry.space_group_name_H-M   'P 1'
#
loop_
_entity.id
_entity.type
_entity.pdbx_description
1 polymer ?
#
loop_
_entity_poly.entity_id
_entity_poly.type
_entity_poly.pdbx_seq_one_letter_code
_entity_poly.pdbx_strand_id
1 'polypeptide(L)'
;MTPVGNMNVVQDQFTGPNLNVTLTCPECKIFPPDLIERFSEGDIVCGSCGLVLSDRVVDTRSEWRTFSNDDQNGDDPSRVGDAGNPLLDSEDLSTMISYAPENSRAGRELNRAHSKNTVDKKDNALTGAYQKISQMCEGYQLPKIVQDGAKEVYKIVYDEKPLRGKSQESIMAASIFIGCRKAKVARSFKEIWALTNVPRKEIGKVFKIMDKVIREKNAANPTSAIYFSQDNIQTTQTSAEDLIRRFCSHLGLHTQVTNGAEYIARRCKEVGVLAGRSPTTIAATVIYMAALVFGADLAPSKISDKTGVSDGTIKTSYKVIKIGKHSKELKFIDINYSFVIVFNGYVVQLKREPFFISGNQFYLSSMLSRSIRCFSVSVVRSALATPTFQDVVIIGGGPAGLSLLATLKNSPKTKHLKCTLIEGGSLDKVREFANSPPEEYTNRCVSITPKTIEYMKHKIGSWDFIHEDRIKQYQGIIAYDGQDPDSRVEFDINSIDRELLAAMVENINIQASLLAKVESLGDNDTTTIKDNTKVVEIINPLEPDLENHEISEIDVVPGTGELDWPIVKLSSGESIQTRLLVGCDGYNSPVRKYAQIESRGWQYNVFGVVATVKLQYEDFRSVGWQRFLTTGPLAILPLTEDNATIVWSSTPELSEILLKVNSEIFPHIVTAAMVLEETDLKYIYGLLKANPDDLSAVEEIKWRMSKIPEEVLDDKYPIPVVSVLDGSRARFPLKLSHADTYVAPRVALVGDAAHTIHPLAGQGLNMGQSDVIHLVEALEKGVDRGLDIGSMLVLENYFANAWPANHAMLGVCDKMHKLFSTDFYPLVLARGIGMRSVNMLGSVKDMMMKSISL
;
A
#
# COMPACT_ATOMS: atom_id res chain seq x y z
N MET A 1 23.04 19.85 -22.24
CA MET A 1 22.10 20.71 -21.51
C MET A 1 21.01 21.15 -22.47
N THR A 2 19.91 20.40 -22.51
CA THR A 2 18.68 20.71 -23.24
C THR A 2 17.61 21.01 -22.20
N PRO A 3 16.88 22.13 -22.29
CA PRO A 3 15.88 22.50 -21.30
C PRO A 3 14.59 21.72 -21.53
N VAL A 4 14.03 21.21 -20.42
CA VAL A 4 12.76 20.49 -20.36
C VAL A 4 11.60 21.47 -20.59
N GLY A 5 10.64 21.05 -21.43
CA GLY A 5 9.52 21.88 -21.89
C GLY A 5 8.52 22.24 -20.80
N ASN A 6 8.02 23.48 -20.90
CA ASN A 6 6.93 24.05 -20.11
C ASN A 6 5.61 23.31 -20.37
N MET A 7 4.97 22.81 -19.31
CA MET A 7 3.54 22.49 -19.32
C MET A 7 2.73 23.78 -19.18
N ASN A 8 1.97 24.11 -20.23
CA ASN A 8 1.00 25.20 -20.22
C ASN A 8 -0.22 24.79 -19.39
N VAL A 9 -0.30 25.24 -18.14
CA VAL A 9 -1.56 25.29 -17.40
C VAL A 9 -2.32 26.53 -17.86
N VAL A 10 -3.43 26.33 -18.58
CA VAL A 10 -4.36 27.40 -18.91
C VAL A 10 -5.07 27.81 -17.61
N GLN A 11 -4.57 28.86 -16.96
CA GLN A 11 -5.29 29.54 -15.89
C GLN A 11 -6.28 30.50 -16.53
N ASP A 12 -7.58 30.22 -16.39
CA ASP A 12 -8.62 31.23 -16.62
C ASP A 12 -8.36 32.42 -15.69
N GLN A 13 -7.83 33.51 -16.24
CA GLN A 13 -7.60 34.75 -15.52
C GLN A 13 -8.95 35.40 -15.19
N PHE A 14 -9.36 35.27 -13.94
CA PHE A 14 -10.44 36.06 -13.37
C PHE A 14 -10.05 37.55 -13.42
N THR A 15 -10.75 38.34 -14.25
CA THR A 15 -10.53 39.78 -14.46
C THR A 15 -11.40 40.65 -13.52
N GLY A 16 -11.66 40.18 -12.31
CA GLY A 16 -12.22 41.01 -11.24
C GLY A 16 -11.12 41.49 -10.29
N PRO A 17 -11.33 42.59 -9.54
CA PRO A 17 -10.43 42.93 -8.44
C PRO A 17 -10.37 41.74 -7.47
N ASN A 18 -9.18 41.20 -7.24
CA ASN A 18 -8.98 40.17 -6.23
C ASN A 18 -9.15 40.82 -4.85
N LEU A 19 -10.33 40.64 -4.25
CA LEU A 19 -10.68 41.18 -2.94
C LEU A 19 -10.15 40.31 -1.79
N ASN A 20 -9.46 39.20 -2.06
CA ASN A 20 -8.88 38.37 -1.02
C ASN A 20 -7.66 39.06 -0.41
N VAL A 21 -7.68 39.24 0.91
CA VAL A 21 -6.50 39.62 1.70
C VAL A 21 -5.48 38.50 1.57
N THR A 22 -4.56 38.66 0.62
CA THR A 22 -3.55 37.65 0.32
C THR A 22 -2.30 38.00 1.12
N LEU A 23 -2.07 37.27 2.22
CA LEU A 23 -0.80 37.33 2.94
C LEU A 23 0.33 37.02 1.95
N THR A 24 1.23 37.98 1.77
CA THR A 24 2.32 37.89 0.80
C THR A 24 3.61 38.30 1.51
N CYS A 25 4.68 37.54 1.30
CA CYS A 25 5.98 37.90 1.85
C CYS A 25 6.42 39.28 1.31
N PRO A 26 6.76 40.25 2.18
CA PRO A 26 7.16 41.59 1.76
C PRO A 26 8.46 41.59 0.94
N GLU A 27 9.31 40.57 1.11
CA GLU A 27 10.58 40.44 0.39
C GLU A 27 10.43 39.71 -0.94
N CYS A 28 9.83 38.51 -0.94
CA CYS A 28 9.75 37.69 -2.16
C CYS A 28 8.73 38.21 -3.17
N LYS A 29 7.53 38.63 -2.69
CA LYS A 29 6.40 39.03 -3.54
C LYS A 29 6.09 38.08 -4.72
N ILE A 30 6.37 36.79 -4.54
CA ILE A 30 6.10 35.73 -5.53
C ILE A 30 4.59 35.41 -5.50
N PHE A 31 3.99 35.20 -6.68
CA PHE A 31 2.60 34.77 -6.82
C PHE A 31 2.52 33.42 -7.56
N PRO A 32 1.79 32.41 -7.02
CA PRO A 32 1.12 32.38 -5.72
C PRO A 32 2.13 32.44 -4.54
N PRO A 33 1.77 33.05 -3.39
CA PRO A 33 2.68 33.19 -2.27
C PRO A 33 2.98 31.82 -1.64
N ASP A 34 4.26 31.50 -1.54
CA ASP A 34 4.75 30.26 -0.93
C ASP A 34 4.91 30.46 0.59
N LEU A 35 3.82 30.21 1.32
CA LEU A 35 3.75 30.33 2.78
C LEU A 35 3.55 28.95 3.42
N ILE A 36 4.35 28.65 4.42
CA ILE A 36 4.36 27.40 5.17
C ILE A 36 3.98 27.71 6.62
N GLU A 37 2.90 27.10 7.10
CA GLU A 37 2.50 27.16 8.51
C GLU A 37 3.26 26.10 9.31
N ARG A 38 4.12 26.54 10.22
CA ARG A 38 4.88 25.69 11.14
C ARG A 38 4.18 25.59 12.49
N PHE A 39 3.17 24.73 12.57
CA PHE A 39 2.34 24.54 13.77
C PHE A 39 3.11 24.22 15.05
N SER A 40 4.26 23.53 14.97
CA SER A 40 5.10 23.20 16.12
C SER A 40 5.78 24.43 16.75
N GLU A 41 6.01 25.46 15.95
CA GLU A 41 6.67 26.71 16.33
C GLU A 41 5.62 27.82 16.57
N GLY A 42 4.44 27.69 15.97
CA GLY A 42 3.38 28.70 16.00
C GLY A 42 3.58 29.79 14.95
N ASP A 43 4.33 29.52 13.87
CA ASP A 43 4.77 30.55 12.94
C ASP A 43 4.24 30.33 11.52
N ILE A 44 3.98 31.41 10.77
CA ILE A 44 3.82 31.39 9.31
C ILE A 44 5.12 31.87 8.69
N VAL A 45 5.77 31.02 7.91
CA VAL A 45 7.08 31.29 7.32
C VAL A 45 6.97 31.30 5.80
N CYS A 46 7.65 32.22 5.12
CA CYS A 46 7.79 32.15 3.67
C CYS A 46 8.70 30.97 3.28
N GLY A 47 8.20 30.02 2.49
CA GLY A 47 8.97 28.86 2.03
C GLY A 47 10.17 29.24 1.13
N SER A 48 10.10 30.40 0.48
CA SER A 48 11.14 30.87 -0.43
C SER A 48 12.31 31.59 0.25
N CYS A 49 12.06 32.55 1.15
CA CYS A 49 13.14 33.29 1.86
C CYS A 49 13.31 32.94 3.34
N GLY A 50 12.40 32.16 3.93
CA GLY A 50 12.46 31.82 5.35
C GLY A 50 12.00 32.93 6.31
N LEU A 51 11.46 34.05 5.80
CA LEU A 51 10.96 35.14 6.64
C LEU A 51 9.70 34.71 7.40
N VAL A 52 9.71 34.89 8.73
CA VAL A 52 8.53 34.71 9.57
C VAL A 52 7.59 35.90 9.36
N LEU A 53 6.38 35.63 8.85
CA LEU A 53 5.35 36.63 8.54
C LEU A 53 4.37 36.84 9.70
N SER A 54 4.14 35.81 10.50
CA SER A 54 3.30 35.88 11.70
C SER A 54 3.86 34.92 12.73
N ASP A 55 4.03 35.40 13.96
CA ASP A 55 4.32 34.59 15.13
C ASP A 55 3.04 34.31 15.93
N ARG A 56 3.04 33.25 16.74
CA ARG A 56 1.95 32.86 17.66
C ARG A 56 0.60 32.60 16.98
N VAL A 57 0.62 31.91 15.85
CA VAL A 57 -0.57 31.36 15.21
C VAL A 57 -1.24 30.38 16.15
N VAL A 58 -2.53 30.61 16.39
CA VAL A 58 -3.38 29.71 17.17
C VAL A 58 -3.61 28.43 16.36
N ASP A 59 -3.33 27.27 16.95
CA ASP A 59 -3.62 25.98 16.30
C ASP A 59 -5.13 25.75 16.26
N THR A 60 -5.71 25.96 15.09
CA THR A 60 -7.13 25.71 14.83
C THR A 60 -7.50 24.22 14.82
N ARG A 61 -6.51 23.29 14.83
CA ARG A 61 -6.77 21.84 14.80
C ARG A 61 -7.11 21.27 16.18
N SER A 62 -6.56 21.84 17.25
CA SER A 62 -6.55 21.25 18.59
C SER A 62 -7.41 22.03 19.60
N GLU A 63 -7.34 23.36 19.62
CA GLU A 63 -8.11 24.17 20.60
C GLU A 63 -9.59 24.36 20.20
N TRP A 64 -9.94 24.15 18.93
CA TRP A 64 -11.32 24.27 18.43
C TRP A 64 -12.09 22.93 18.40
N ARG A 65 -11.51 21.83 18.91
CA ARG A 65 -12.18 20.52 19.00
C ARG A 65 -12.88 20.28 20.34
N THR A 66 -12.75 21.17 21.31
CA THR A 66 -13.42 21.08 22.62
C THR A 66 -14.93 21.31 22.57
N PHE A 67 -15.48 21.87 21.48
CA PHE A 67 -16.93 21.98 21.28
C PHE A 67 -17.61 20.61 21.09
N SER A 68 -16.87 19.59 20.62
CA SER A 68 -17.38 18.26 20.27
C SER A 68 -16.79 17.14 21.12
N ASN A 69 -16.32 17.45 22.33
CA ASN A 69 -15.92 16.42 23.28
C ASN A 69 -17.19 15.76 23.85
N ASP A 70 -17.16 14.43 24.02
CA ASP A 70 -18.24 13.60 24.60
C ASP A 70 -18.44 13.85 26.12
N ASP A 71 -17.96 14.99 26.62
CA ASP A 71 -18.12 15.41 28.00
C ASP A 71 -19.57 15.82 28.27
N GLN A 72 -20.41 14.81 28.46
CA GLN A 72 -21.80 14.93 28.87
C GLN A 72 -21.91 15.18 30.39
N ASN A 73 -20.82 15.03 31.13
CA ASN A 73 -20.79 15.07 32.60
C ASN A 73 -20.23 16.39 33.16
N GLY A 74 -19.64 17.25 32.31
CA GLY A 74 -19.12 18.56 32.69
C GLY A 74 -17.74 18.50 33.37
N ASP A 75 -17.00 17.41 33.12
CA ASP A 75 -15.69 17.14 33.72
C ASP A 75 -14.54 17.79 32.91
N ASP A 76 -14.80 18.28 31.69
CA ASP A 76 -13.80 18.91 30.82
C ASP A 76 -13.82 20.45 30.98
N PRO A 77 -12.84 21.04 31.70
CA PRO A 77 -12.76 22.49 31.89
C PRO A 77 -12.39 23.24 30.60
N SER A 78 -11.97 22.54 29.54
CA SER A 78 -11.65 23.14 28.25
C SER A 78 -12.88 23.28 27.33
N ARG A 79 -14.01 22.64 27.65
CA ARG A 79 -15.28 22.79 26.92
C ARG A 79 -16.03 24.03 27.40
N VAL A 80 -15.83 25.15 26.72
CA VAL A 80 -16.43 26.47 27.08
C VAL A 80 -17.60 26.90 26.18
N GLY A 81 -18.02 26.06 25.24
CA GLY A 81 -19.18 26.33 24.38
C GLY A 81 -19.70 25.09 23.64
N ASP A 82 -20.77 25.26 22.86
CA ASP A 82 -21.35 24.21 22.01
C ASP A 82 -21.33 24.62 20.53
N ALA A 83 -21.32 23.65 19.63
CA ALA A 83 -21.30 23.92 18.20
C ALA A 83 -22.69 24.34 17.69
N GLY A 84 -22.80 25.54 17.13
CA GLY A 84 -24.03 26.01 16.49
C GLY A 84 -24.40 25.16 15.27
N ASN A 85 -25.71 25.02 15.01
CA ASN A 85 -26.19 24.33 13.82
C ASN A 85 -26.21 25.30 12.62
N PRO A 86 -25.35 25.12 11.60
CA PRO A 86 -25.28 26.03 10.44
C PRO A 86 -26.55 25.99 9.56
N LEU A 87 -27.45 25.04 9.80
CA LEU A 87 -28.72 24.90 9.08
C LEU A 87 -29.87 25.71 9.70
N LEU A 88 -29.64 26.49 10.75
CA LEU A 88 -30.60 27.45 11.29
C LEU A 88 -30.21 28.87 10.88
N ASP A 89 -31.14 29.83 10.96
CA ASP A 89 -30.88 31.21 10.55
C ASP A 89 -30.37 32.06 11.72
N SER A 90 -30.78 31.70 12.94
CA SER A 90 -30.18 32.21 14.17
C SER A 90 -29.24 31.17 14.77
N GLU A 91 -28.12 31.64 15.33
CA GLU A 91 -27.36 30.86 16.28
C GLU A 91 -28.14 30.89 17.60
N ASP A 92 -28.83 29.80 17.92
CA ASP A 92 -29.60 29.66 19.17
C ASP A 92 -28.63 29.67 20.38
N LEU A 93 -28.22 30.85 20.85
CA LEU A 93 -27.41 31.06 22.04
C LEU A 93 -28.21 30.86 23.35
N SER A 94 -29.25 30.02 23.32
CA SER A 94 -30.12 29.77 24.46
C SER A 94 -29.63 28.58 25.28
N THR A 95 -29.71 28.68 26.60
CA THR A 95 -29.38 27.58 27.53
C THR A 95 -30.65 26.88 27.99
N MET A 96 -30.57 25.57 28.26
CA MET A 96 -31.70 24.82 28.80
C MET A 96 -31.67 24.81 30.33
N ILE A 97 -32.83 25.04 30.95
CA ILE A 97 -32.98 24.97 32.42
C ILE A 97 -33.02 23.50 32.83
N SER A 98 -31.94 23.01 33.45
CA SER A 98 -31.81 21.63 33.88
C SER A 98 -32.70 21.30 35.08
N TYR A 99 -33.01 20.00 35.23
CA TYR A 99 -33.74 19.48 36.38
C TYR A 99 -32.75 18.85 37.37
N ALA A 100 -32.22 19.65 38.29
CA ALA A 100 -31.38 19.14 39.38
C ALA A 100 -32.26 18.51 40.49
N PRO A 101 -31.91 17.33 41.04
CA PRO A 101 -32.69 16.63 42.06
C PRO A 101 -32.97 17.48 43.30
N GLU A 102 -32.04 18.36 43.67
CA GLU A 102 -32.10 19.16 44.89
C GLU A 102 -33.06 20.36 44.81
N ASN A 103 -33.51 20.78 43.61
CA ASN A 103 -34.30 22.01 43.45
C ASN A 103 -35.48 21.90 42.46
N SER A 104 -36.26 20.83 42.59
CA SER A 104 -37.35 20.45 41.67
C SER A 104 -38.47 21.49 41.48
N ARG A 105 -38.74 22.39 42.43
CA ARG A 105 -39.88 23.33 42.33
C ARG A 105 -39.54 24.55 41.48
N ALA A 106 -38.38 25.17 41.73
CA ALA A 106 -37.90 26.32 40.98
C ALA A 106 -37.68 25.99 39.49
N GLY A 107 -37.07 24.83 39.18
CA GLY A 107 -36.87 24.40 37.80
C GLY A 107 -38.18 24.21 37.02
N ARG A 108 -39.27 23.78 37.68
CA ARG A 108 -40.60 23.66 37.05
C ARG A 108 -41.26 25.01 36.80
N GLU A 109 -41.15 25.95 37.74
CA GLU A 109 -41.71 27.30 37.60
C GLU A 109 -40.95 28.11 36.54
N LEU A 110 -39.62 28.00 36.50
CA LEU A 110 -38.79 28.63 35.48
C LEU A 110 -39.00 28.05 34.09
N ASN A 111 -39.13 26.72 33.94
CA ASN A 111 -39.48 26.11 32.65
C ASN A 111 -40.86 26.54 32.14
N ARG A 112 -41.83 26.73 33.04
CA ARG A 112 -43.15 27.30 32.70
C ARG A 112 -43.06 28.76 32.25
N ALA A 113 -42.15 29.54 32.83
CA ALA A 113 -41.89 30.91 32.40
C ALA A 113 -41.16 30.96 31.05
N HIS A 114 -40.14 30.12 30.86
CA HIS A 114 -39.38 30.00 29.61
C HIS A 114 -40.28 29.59 28.43
N SER A 115 -41.21 28.67 28.66
CA SER A 115 -42.18 28.23 27.63
C SER A 115 -43.10 29.36 27.12
N LYS A 116 -43.21 30.49 27.85
CA LYS A 116 -43.98 31.67 27.40
C LYS A 116 -43.15 32.62 26.54
N ASN A 117 -41.82 32.59 26.68
CA ASN A 117 -40.87 33.35 25.87
C ASN A 117 -40.39 32.46 24.72
N THR A 118 -41.29 32.11 23.80
CA THR A 118 -40.89 31.30 22.63
C THR A 118 -39.93 32.08 21.75
N VAL A 119 -38.71 31.54 21.67
CA VAL A 119 -37.68 31.77 20.64
C VAL A 119 -38.30 31.66 19.24
N ASP A 120 -37.64 32.25 18.24
CA ASP A 120 -38.14 32.47 16.89
C ASP A 120 -39.06 31.36 16.34
N LYS A 121 -40.28 31.76 15.95
CA LYS A 121 -41.31 30.83 15.46
C LYS A 121 -40.87 30.10 14.17
N LYS A 122 -39.98 30.72 13.39
CA LYS A 122 -39.45 30.16 12.14
C LYS A 122 -38.50 29.00 12.44
N ASP A 123 -37.52 29.21 13.32
CA ASP A 123 -36.49 28.22 13.65
C ASP A 123 -37.08 27.07 14.46
N ASN A 124 -38.04 27.33 15.35
CA ASN A 124 -38.79 26.27 16.02
C ASN A 124 -39.56 25.35 15.04
N ALA A 125 -40.11 25.90 13.96
CA ALA A 125 -40.78 25.10 12.92
C ALA A 125 -39.77 24.27 12.11
N LEU A 126 -38.58 24.82 11.83
CA LEU A 126 -37.48 24.11 11.15
C LEU A 126 -36.91 22.99 12.03
N THR A 127 -36.63 23.26 13.31
CA THR A 127 -36.15 22.26 14.27
C THR A 127 -37.14 21.13 14.45
N GLY A 128 -38.44 21.44 14.58
CA GLY A 128 -39.49 20.42 14.60
C GLY A 128 -39.56 19.59 13.32
N ALA A 129 -39.30 20.19 12.15
CA ALA A 129 -39.20 19.46 10.89
C ALA A 129 -37.95 18.57 10.82
N TYR A 130 -36.79 19.05 11.28
CA TYR A 130 -35.54 18.29 11.30
C TYR A 130 -35.60 17.08 12.23
N GLN A 131 -36.25 17.22 13.39
CA GLN A 131 -36.50 16.10 14.30
C GLN A 131 -37.39 15.04 13.63
N LYS A 132 -38.47 15.45 12.96
CA LYS A 132 -39.34 14.52 12.21
C LYS A 132 -38.61 13.83 11.05
N ILE A 133 -37.79 14.56 10.30
CA ILE A 133 -36.96 13.98 9.22
C ILE A 133 -35.99 12.95 9.80
N SER A 134 -35.34 13.25 10.92
CA SER A 134 -34.41 12.33 11.59
C SER A 134 -35.14 11.08 12.07
N GLN A 135 -36.29 11.24 12.74
CA GLN A 135 -37.15 10.14 13.19
C GLN A 135 -37.60 9.22 12.03
N MET A 136 -38.03 9.81 10.91
CA MET A 136 -38.41 9.04 9.71
C MET A 136 -37.20 8.29 9.12
N CYS A 137 -36.05 8.93 9.04
CA CYS A 137 -34.84 8.30 8.52
C CYS A 137 -34.35 7.15 9.43
N GLU A 138 -34.38 7.33 10.74
CA GLU A 138 -34.01 6.31 11.73
C GLU A 138 -34.92 5.09 11.65
N GLY A 139 -36.23 5.30 11.53
CA GLY A 139 -37.22 4.22 11.39
C GLY A 139 -36.98 3.29 10.19
N TYR A 140 -36.29 3.77 9.16
CA TYR A 140 -35.91 3.00 7.96
C TYR A 140 -34.39 2.78 7.82
N GLN A 141 -33.64 3.02 8.90
CA GLN A 141 -32.18 2.82 9.00
C GLN A 141 -31.39 3.56 7.91
N LEU A 142 -31.76 4.81 7.62
CA LEU A 142 -31.02 5.67 6.69
C LEU A 142 -29.82 6.33 7.40
N PRO A 143 -28.65 6.39 6.75
CA PRO A 143 -27.42 6.90 7.37
C PRO A 143 -27.50 8.41 7.61
N LYS A 144 -26.72 8.93 8.57
CA LYS A 144 -26.71 10.34 8.99
C LYS A 144 -26.48 11.32 7.83
N ILE A 145 -25.63 10.96 6.87
CA ILE A 145 -25.39 11.74 5.64
C ILE A 145 -26.67 12.00 4.82
N VAL A 146 -27.61 11.04 4.79
CA VAL A 146 -28.92 11.21 4.13
C VAL A 146 -29.81 12.14 4.94
N GLN A 147 -29.75 12.04 6.27
CA GLN A 147 -30.53 12.90 7.17
C GLN A 147 -30.11 14.35 7.01
N ASP A 148 -28.81 14.62 7.03
CA ASP A 148 -28.28 15.98 6.95
C ASP A 148 -28.49 16.57 5.55
N GLY A 149 -28.29 15.78 4.50
CA GLY A 149 -28.65 16.18 3.14
C GLY A 149 -30.16 16.45 2.95
N ALA A 150 -31.03 15.71 3.64
CA ALA A 150 -32.48 15.96 3.60
C ALA A 150 -32.87 17.24 4.37
N LYS A 151 -32.23 17.53 5.52
CA LYS A 151 -32.45 18.76 6.29
C LYS A 151 -32.00 19.99 5.50
N GLU A 152 -30.84 19.93 4.85
CA GLU A 152 -30.31 20.98 3.98
C GLU A 152 -31.28 21.29 2.83
N VAL A 153 -31.72 20.25 2.09
CA VAL A 153 -32.69 20.39 1.00
C VAL A 153 -34.02 20.96 1.49
N TYR A 154 -34.47 20.55 2.67
CA TYR A 154 -35.68 21.09 3.28
C TYR A 154 -35.54 22.59 3.60
N LYS A 155 -34.40 23.04 4.14
CA LYS A 155 -34.12 24.46 4.43
C LYS A 155 -34.21 25.31 3.17
N ILE A 156 -33.47 24.94 2.12
CA ILE A 156 -33.40 25.67 0.85
C ILE A 156 -34.81 25.90 0.28
N VAL A 157 -35.65 24.89 0.36
CA VAL A 157 -37.00 24.91 -0.21
C VAL A 157 -38.00 25.67 0.69
N TYR A 158 -37.78 25.63 2.01
CA TYR A 158 -38.61 26.35 2.97
C TYR A 158 -38.51 27.87 2.79
N ASP A 159 -37.34 28.39 2.44
CA ASP A 159 -37.09 29.82 2.27
C ASP A 159 -37.72 30.43 1.00
N GLU A 160 -37.76 29.67 -0.11
CA GLU A 160 -38.17 30.18 -1.42
C GLU A 160 -39.70 30.30 -1.61
N LYS A 161 -40.49 29.64 -0.76
CA LYS A 161 -41.98 29.61 -0.78
C LYS A 161 -42.70 29.01 -2.03
N PRO A 162 -42.11 28.34 -3.05
CA PRO A 162 -42.86 27.79 -4.18
C PRO A 162 -43.70 26.55 -3.81
N LEU A 163 -43.47 25.96 -2.64
CA LEU A 163 -44.25 24.84 -2.11
C LEU A 163 -45.37 25.26 -1.15
N ARG A 164 -45.70 26.55 -1.09
CA ARG A 164 -46.76 27.07 -0.23
C ARG A 164 -48.11 26.41 -0.59
N GLY A 165 -48.70 25.71 0.37
CA GLY A 165 -49.96 24.97 0.19
C GLY A 165 -49.82 23.47 -0.05
N LYS A 166 -48.60 22.91 -0.06
CA LYS A 166 -48.37 21.47 0.04
C LYS A 166 -48.27 21.03 1.49
N SER A 167 -48.63 19.78 1.79
CA SER A 167 -48.48 19.24 3.15
C SER A 167 -47.00 19.15 3.51
N GLN A 168 -46.70 19.44 4.78
CA GLN A 168 -45.32 19.41 5.28
C GLN A 168 -44.69 18.01 5.15
N GLU A 169 -45.50 16.96 5.36
CA GLU A 169 -45.08 15.57 5.17
C GLU A 169 -44.71 15.25 3.72
N SER A 170 -45.42 15.81 2.73
CA SER A 170 -45.06 15.66 1.31
C SER A 170 -43.74 16.33 0.95
N ILE A 171 -43.43 17.47 1.59
CA ILE A 171 -42.16 18.18 1.41
C ILE A 171 -41.03 17.36 2.04
N MET A 172 -41.20 16.91 3.29
CA MET A 172 -40.21 16.06 3.96
C MET A 172 -39.94 14.76 3.19
N ALA A 173 -40.98 14.09 2.68
CA ALA A 173 -40.85 12.88 1.88
C ALA A 173 -40.02 13.10 0.61
N ALA A 174 -40.23 14.23 -0.08
CA ALA A 174 -39.45 14.60 -1.25
C ALA A 174 -38.00 15.01 -0.89
N SER A 175 -37.80 15.71 0.23
CA SER A 175 -36.46 16.04 0.75
C SER A 175 -35.65 14.80 1.08
N ILE A 176 -36.23 13.82 1.77
CA ILE A 176 -35.57 12.54 2.09
C ILE A 176 -35.20 11.80 0.80
N PHE A 177 -36.07 11.80 -0.21
CA PHE A 177 -35.79 11.18 -1.49
C PHE A 177 -34.62 11.86 -2.24
N ILE A 178 -34.52 13.19 -2.20
CA ILE A 178 -33.40 13.93 -2.78
C ILE A 178 -32.12 13.67 -1.99
N GLY A 179 -32.18 13.68 -0.65
CA GLY A 179 -31.03 13.35 0.21
C GLY A 179 -30.50 11.93 -0.02
N CYS A 180 -31.39 10.95 -0.20
CA CYS A 180 -31.04 9.59 -0.58
C CYS A 180 -30.26 9.55 -1.91
N ARG A 181 -30.67 10.34 -2.91
CA ARG A 181 -29.96 10.45 -4.19
C ARG A 181 -28.61 11.14 -4.06
N LYS A 182 -28.54 12.24 -3.29
CA LYS A 182 -27.29 12.98 -3.01
C LYS A 182 -26.24 12.07 -2.38
N ALA A 183 -26.64 11.21 -1.45
CA ALA A 183 -25.74 10.27 -0.76
C ALA A 183 -25.51 8.94 -1.51
N LYS A 184 -25.98 8.78 -2.76
CA LYS A 184 -25.91 7.52 -3.53
C LYS A 184 -26.58 6.32 -2.82
N VAL A 185 -27.56 6.57 -1.95
CA VAL A 185 -28.38 5.54 -1.29
C VAL A 185 -29.70 5.42 -2.03
N ALA A 186 -29.72 4.63 -3.09
CA ALA A 186 -30.89 4.50 -3.96
C ALA A 186 -32.13 3.97 -3.21
N ARG A 187 -33.23 4.73 -3.28
CA ARG A 187 -34.56 4.35 -2.78
C ARG A 187 -35.60 4.59 -3.85
N SER A 188 -36.65 3.77 -3.85
CA SER A 188 -37.79 3.91 -4.77
C SER A 188 -38.91 4.74 -4.14
N PHE A 189 -39.76 5.35 -4.97
CA PHE A 189 -40.95 6.05 -4.47
C PHE A 189 -41.91 5.17 -3.66
N LYS A 190 -41.89 3.85 -3.88
CA LYS A 190 -42.71 2.90 -3.12
C LYS A 190 -42.21 2.75 -1.69
N GLU A 191 -40.90 2.83 -1.48
CA GLU A 191 -40.27 2.75 -0.16
C GLU A 191 -40.41 4.05 0.61
N ILE A 192 -40.28 5.19 -0.07
CA ILE A 192 -40.57 6.49 0.54
C ILE A 192 -42.05 6.61 0.92
N TRP A 193 -42.95 6.08 0.10
CA TRP A 193 -44.37 6.00 0.46
C TRP A 193 -44.61 5.11 1.69
N ALA A 194 -43.93 3.97 1.80
CA ALA A 194 -44.03 3.11 2.99
C ALA A 194 -43.50 3.80 4.26
N LEU A 195 -42.58 4.76 4.12
CA LEU A 195 -42.05 5.54 5.21
C LEU A 195 -42.99 6.67 5.65
N THR A 196 -43.52 7.46 4.70
CA THR A 196 -44.22 8.72 5.00
C THR A 196 -45.74 8.64 4.84
N ASN A 197 -46.27 7.55 4.30
CA ASN A 197 -47.67 7.39 3.88
C ASN A 197 -48.16 8.41 2.83
N VAL A 198 -47.27 9.23 2.25
CA VAL A 198 -47.62 10.24 1.24
C VAL A 198 -47.78 9.60 -0.14
N PRO A 199 -48.91 9.79 -0.85
CA PRO A 199 -49.16 9.13 -2.12
C PRO A 199 -48.06 9.42 -3.16
N ARG A 200 -47.60 8.35 -3.85
CA ARG A 200 -46.50 8.41 -4.85
C ARG A 200 -46.62 9.53 -5.88
N LYS A 201 -47.85 9.83 -6.33
CA LYS A 201 -48.13 10.92 -7.29
C LYS A 201 -47.82 12.31 -6.71
N GLU A 202 -48.05 12.49 -5.41
CA GLU A 202 -47.80 13.74 -4.73
C GLU A 202 -46.30 13.95 -4.48
N ILE A 203 -45.59 12.91 -4.02
CA ILE A 203 -44.12 12.93 -3.89
C ILE A 203 -43.48 13.31 -5.22
N GLY A 204 -43.90 12.69 -6.33
CA GLY A 204 -43.36 13.00 -7.65
C GLY A 204 -43.65 14.43 -8.13
N LYS A 205 -44.80 15.02 -7.76
CA LYS A 205 -45.11 16.42 -8.08
C LYS A 205 -44.22 17.38 -7.27
N VAL A 206 -44.10 17.14 -5.98
CA VAL A 206 -43.29 17.97 -5.07
C VAL A 206 -41.81 17.86 -5.43
N PHE A 207 -41.31 16.65 -5.70
CA PHE A 207 -39.95 16.40 -6.17
C PHE A 207 -39.59 17.24 -7.41
N LYS A 208 -40.46 17.30 -8.43
CA LYS A 208 -40.20 18.10 -9.63
C LYS A 208 -40.11 19.60 -9.35
N ILE A 209 -40.93 20.10 -8.43
CA ILE A 209 -40.90 21.51 -8.04
C ILE A 209 -39.60 21.79 -7.28
N MET A 210 -39.21 20.93 -6.34
CA MET A 210 -37.97 21.06 -5.57
C MET A 210 -36.73 20.98 -6.46
N ASP A 211 -36.67 20.02 -7.38
CA ASP A 211 -35.58 19.86 -8.34
C ASP A 211 -35.41 21.12 -9.21
N LYS A 212 -36.51 21.75 -9.60
CA LYS A 212 -36.48 23.03 -10.33
C LYS A 212 -35.85 24.15 -9.49
N VAL A 213 -36.26 24.31 -8.24
CA VAL A 213 -35.75 25.36 -7.32
C VAL A 213 -34.25 25.17 -7.08
N ILE A 214 -33.81 23.95 -6.85
CA ILE A 214 -32.40 23.62 -6.62
C ILE A 214 -31.56 23.97 -7.85
N ARG A 215 -32.03 23.62 -9.05
CA ARG A 215 -31.33 23.96 -10.31
C ARG A 215 -31.22 25.46 -10.53
N GLU A 216 -32.29 26.22 -10.24
CA GLU A 216 -32.29 27.69 -10.36
C GLU A 216 -31.29 28.33 -9.38
N LYS A 217 -31.20 27.83 -8.14
CA LYS A 217 -30.22 28.26 -7.14
C LYS A 217 -28.77 27.94 -7.54
N ASN A 218 -28.53 26.74 -8.05
CA ASN A 218 -27.20 26.34 -8.53
C ASN A 218 -26.76 27.18 -9.74
N ALA A 219 -27.70 27.58 -10.61
CA ALA A 219 -27.40 28.47 -11.74
C ALA A 219 -27.09 29.91 -11.30
N ALA A 220 -27.72 30.40 -10.22
CA ALA A 220 -27.51 31.75 -9.70
C ALA A 220 -26.16 31.94 -8.98
N ASN A 221 -25.61 30.88 -8.38
CA ASN A 221 -24.32 30.94 -7.68
C ASN A 221 -23.34 29.86 -8.21
N PRO A 222 -22.52 30.16 -9.23
CA PRO A 222 -21.57 29.21 -9.81
C PRO A 222 -20.40 28.89 -8.86
N THR A 223 -19.98 29.86 -8.04
CA THR A 223 -18.82 29.76 -7.14
C THR A 223 -19.12 29.00 -5.84
N SER A 224 -20.39 28.92 -5.43
CA SER A 224 -20.84 28.05 -4.33
C SER A 224 -21.43 26.75 -4.88
N ALA A 225 -20.66 26.09 -5.77
CA ALA A 225 -20.91 24.73 -6.26
C ALA A 225 -20.85 23.64 -5.15
N ILE A 226 -21.09 24.01 -3.89
CA ILE A 226 -21.20 23.14 -2.72
C ILE A 226 -22.55 22.40 -2.74
N TYR A 227 -23.59 22.99 -3.33
CA TYR A 227 -24.93 22.42 -3.24
C TYR A 227 -25.06 21.14 -4.07
N PHE A 228 -24.53 21.10 -5.30
CA PHE A 228 -24.50 19.93 -6.17
C PHE A 228 -23.46 20.12 -7.28
N SER A 229 -22.37 19.35 -7.29
CA SER A 229 -21.41 19.35 -8.40
C SER A 229 -22.11 18.94 -9.71
N GLN A 230 -21.83 19.65 -10.80
CA GLN A 230 -22.42 19.41 -12.13
C GLN A 230 -22.26 17.96 -12.60
N ASP A 231 -21.23 17.23 -12.11
CA ASP A 231 -21.00 15.82 -12.43
C ASP A 231 -21.99 14.84 -11.77
N ASN A 232 -22.75 15.26 -10.74
CA ASN A 232 -23.66 14.39 -9.99
C ASN A 232 -25.15 14.67 -10.24
N ILE A 233 -25.52 15.68 -11.05
CA ILE A 233 -26.88 15.83 -11.58
C ILE A 233 -26.91 15.41 -13.06
N GLN A 234 -26.41 14.20 -13.35
CA GLN A 234 -27.35 13.35 -14.07
C GLN A 234 -28.43 13.03 -13.07
N THR A 235 -29.67 13.36 -13.40
CA THR A 235 -30.88 12.75 -12.82
C THR A 235 -30.78 11.24 -12.97
N THR A 236 -29.90 10.60 -12.20
CA THR A 236 -29.61 9.19 -12.28
C THR A 236 -30.91 8.50 -11.91
N GLN A 237 -31.57 8.00 -12.95
CA GLN A 237 -32.66 7.09 -12.77
C GLN A 237 -32.09 5.97 -11.91
N THR A 238 -32.76 5.66 -10.81
CA THR A 238 -32.40 4.59 -9.88
C THR A 238 -31.97 3.38 -10.69
N SER A 239 -30.69 3.00 -10.64
CA SER A 239 -30.22 1.89 -11.48
C SER A 239 -30.72 0.57 -10.88
N ALA A 240 -30.79 -0.47 -11.71
CA ALA A 240 -31.12 -1.81 -11.18
C ALA A 240 -30.02 -2.31 -10.24
N GLU A 241 -28.76 -1.96 -10.51
CA GLU A 241 -27.56 -2.35 -9.74
C GLU A 241 -27.66 -1.87 -8.27
N ASP A 242 -28.05 -0.61 -8.07
CA ASP A 242 -28.18 -0.03 -6.72
C ASP A 242 -29.21 -0.75 -5.83
N LEU A 243 -30.19 -1.42 -6.46
CA LEU A 243 -31.29 -2.09 -5.77
C LEU A 243 -30.97 -3.56 -5.45
N ILE A 244 -30.13 -4.22 -6.25
CA ILE A 244 -29.91 -5.67 -6.20
C ILE A 244 -29.30 -6.11 -4.88
N ARG A 245 -28.21 -5.45 -4.43
CA ARG A 245 -27.51 -5.84 -3.18
C ARG A 245 -28.46 -5.87 -2.00
N ARG A 246 -29.24 -4.81 -1.84
CA ARG A 246 -30.21 -4.67 -0.74
C ARG A 246 -31.33 -5.71 -0.81
N PHE A 247 -31.91 -5.93 -1.99
CA PHE A 247 -32.96 -6.95 -2.14
C PHE A 247 -32.42 -8.36 -1.89
N CYS A 248 -31.20 -8.66 -2.33
CA CYS A 248 -30.55 -9.93 -2.05
C CYS A 248 -30.29 -10.13 -0.55
N SER A 249 -29.84 -9.09 0.16
CA SER A 249 -29.69 -9.12 1.62
C SER A 249 -31.02 -9.39 2.33
N HIS A 250 -32.11 -8.74 1.93
CA HIS A 250 -33.45 -8.98 2.50
C HIS A 250 -34.03 -10.37 2.19
N LEU A 251 -33.59 -10.98 1.09
CA LEU A 251 -33.96 -12.34 0.70
C LEU A 251 -33.05 -13.41 1.33
N GLY A 252 -32.01 -13.00 2.07
CA GLY A 252 -31.03 -13.91 2.67
C GLY A 252 -30.18 -14.66 1.64
N LEU A 253 -29.97 -14.07 0.47
CA LEU A 253 -29.20 -14.69 -0.62
C LEU A 253 -27.70 -14.57 -0.36
N HIS A 254 -26.96 -15.61 -0.74
CA HIS A 254 -25.50 -15.64 -0.62
C HIS A 254 -24.85 -14.57 -1.52
N THR A 255 -23.67 -14.09 -1.14
CA THR A 255 -22.92 -13.05 -1.87
C THR A 255 -22.66 -13.42 -3.33
N GLN A 256 -22.45 -14.71 -3.62
CA GLN A 256 -22.28 -15.21 -4.99
C GLN A 256 -23.52 -14.98 -5.87
N VAL A 257 -24.72 -15.20 -5.35
CA VAL A 257 -25.98 -14.95 -6.07
C VAL A 257 -26.20 -13.45 -6.27
N THR A 258 -25.83 -12.66 -5.27
CA THR A 258 -25.96 -11.20 -5.28
C THR A 258 -25.09 -10.58 -6.37
N ASN A 259 -23.81 -10.96 -6.40
CA ASN A 259 -22.92 -10.47 -7.42
C ASN A 259 -23.32 -11.03 -8.80
N GLY A 260 -23.78 -12.29 -8.84
CA GLY A 260 -24.47 -12.94 -9.98
C GLY A 260 -25.51 -12.04 -10.62
N ALA A 261 -26.44 -11.59 -9.80
CA ALA A 261 -27.49 -10.68 -10.20
C ALA A 261 -26.95 -9.32 -10.65
N GLU A 262 -25.93 -8.76 -10.00
CA GLU A 262 -25.34 -7.47 -10.39
C GLU A 262 -24.72 -7.54 -11.80
N TYR A 263 -23.96 -8.60 -12.09
CA TYR A 263 -23.37 -8.84 -13.40
C TYR A 263 -24.44 -8.98 -14.51
N ILE A 264 -25.47 -9.79 -14.26
CA ILE A 264 -26.56 -9.99 -15.22
C ILE A 264 -27.29 -8.65 -15.46
N ALA A 265 -27.49 -7.82 -14.43
CA ALA A 265 -28.16 -6.53 -14.58
C ALA A 265 -27.35 -5.55 -15.45
N ARG A 266 -26.03 -5.51 -15.27
CA ARG A 266 -25.12 -4.70 -16.11
C ARG A 266 -25.17 -5.15 -17.56
N ARG A 267 -25.11 -6.47 -17.80
CA ARG A 267 -25.20 -7.05 -19.14
C ARG A 267 -26.55 -6.80 -19.80
N CYS A 268 -27.67 -6.90 -19.06
CA CYS A 268 -29.00 -6.58 -19.58
C CYS A 268 -29.08 -5.11 -20.04
N LYS A 269 -28.41 -4.20 -19.33
CA LYS A 269 -28.35 -2.77 -19.69
C LYS A 269 -27.54 -2.55 -20.97
N GLU A 270 -26.37 -3.16 -21.10
CA GLU A 270 -25.51 -3.06 -22.29
C GLU A 270 -26.20 -3.58 -23.56
N VAL A 271 -26.84 -4.76 -23.46
CA VAL A 271 -27.50 -5.40 -24.61
C VAL A 271 -28.87 -4.77 -24.88
N GLY A 272 -29.37 -3.90 -24.00
CA GLY A 272 -30.70 -3.29 -24.13
C GLY A 272 -31.86 -4.26 -23.93
N VAL A 273 -31.62 -5.43 -23.32
CA VAL A 273 -32.66 -6.41 -22.98
C VAL A 273 -33.45 -5.87 -21.80
N LEU A 274 -34.79 -5.87 -21.91
CA LEU A 274 -35.71 -5.21 -20.96
C LEU A 274 -35.73 -3.67 -21.02
N ALA A 275 -35.29 -3.06 -22.12
CA ALA A 275 -35.53 -1.64 -22.38
C ALA A 275 -37.02 -1.29 -22.21
N GLY A 276 -37.30 -0.21 -21.46
CA GLY A 276 -38.67 0.25 -21.15
C GLY A 276 -39.34 -0.39 -19.92
N ARG A 277 -38.69 -1.34 -19.23
CA ARG A 277 -39.14 -1.82 -17.92
C ARG A 277 -38.58 -0.98 -16.77
N SER A 278 -39.28 -0.94 -15.64
CA SER A 278 -38.79 -0.19 -14.47
C SER A 278 -37.53 -0.85 -13.89
N PRO A 279 -36.58 -0.09 -13.32
CA PRO A 279 -35.36 -0.63 -12.71
C PRO A 279 -35.64 -1.64 -11.59
N THR A 280 -36.72 -1.46 -10.83
CA THR A 280 -37.19 -2.44 -9.82
C THR A 280 -37.64 -3.76 -10.44
N THR A 281 -38.28 -3.72 -11.62
CA THR A 281 -38.72 -4.92 -12.36
C THR A 281 -37.51 -5.65 -12.91
N ILE A 282 -36.52 -4.93 -13.43
CA ILE A 282 -35.26 -5.50 -13.92
C ILE A 282 -34.53 -6.19 -12.77
N ALA A 283 -34.32 -5.50 -11.64
CA ALA A 283 -33.69 -6.07 -10.45
C ALA A 283 -34.41 -7.34 -9.95
N ALA A 284 -35.74 -7.32 -9.81
CA ALA A 284 -36.51 -8.49 -9.39
C ALA A 284 -36.38 -9.69 -10.34
N THR A 285 -36.37 -9.41 -11.65
CA THR A 285 -36.25 -10.44 -12.69
C THR A 285 -34.85 -11.05 -12.72
N VAL A 286 -33.83 -10.21 -12.57
CA VAL A 286 -32.43 -10.64 -12.56
C VAL A 286 -32.08 -11.42 -11.29
N ILE A 287 -32.62 -11.04 -10.13
CA ILE A 287 -32.49 -11.82 -8.88
C ILE A 287 -33.16 -13.19 -9.04
N TYR A 288 -34.34 -13.25 -9.67
CA TYR A 288 -35.01 -14.52 -9.94
C TYR A 288 -34.18 -15.41 -10.89
N MET A 289 -33.60 -14.83 -11.93
CA MET A 289 -32.71 -15.55 -12.84
C MET A 289 -31.45 -16.06 -12.13
N ALA A 290 -30.77 -15.20 -11.35
CA ALA A 290 -29.59 -15.58 -10.59
C ALA A 290 -29.91 -16.70 -9.58
N ALA A 291 -31.03 -16.60 -8.85
CA ALA A 291 -31.46 -17.64 -7.91
C ALA A 291 -31.64 -18.99 -8.60
N LEU A 292 -32.23 -19.01 -9.81
CA LEU A 292 -32.39 -20.25 -10.59
C LEU A 292 -31.05 -20.83 -11.06
N VAL A 293 -30.11 -19.99 -11.50
CA VAL A 293 -28.81 -20.48 -12.00
C VAL A 293 -27.94 -21.03 -10.88
N PHE A 294 -27.92 -20.38 -9.72
CA PHE A 294 -27.15 -20.82 -8.56
C PHE A 294 -27.85 -21.92 -7.74
N GLY A 295 -29.03 -22.39 -8.17
CA GLY A 295 -29.77 -23.45 -7.47
C GLY A 295 -30.34 -23.03 -6.11
N ALA A 296 -30.59 -21.73 -5.90
CA ALA A 296 -31.26 -21.24 -4.70
C ALA A 296 -32.78 -21.39 -4.86
N ASP A 297 -33.42 -22.17 -3.96
CA ASP A 297 -34.87 -22.41 -3.95
C ASP A 297 -35.65 -21.16 -3.52
N LEU A 298 -35.81 -20.20 -4.43
CA LEU A 298 -36.58 -18.98 -4.22
C LEU A 298 -37.86 -18.98 -5.09
N ALA A 299 -39.01 -19.00 -4.43
CA ALA A 299 -40.29 -18.80 -5.10
C ALA A 299 -40.42 -17.33 -5.56
N PRO A 300 -40.95 -17.08 -6.78
CA PRO A 300 -41.23 -15.73 -7.27
C PRO A 300 -42.10 -14.87 -6.34
N SER A 301 -42.98 -15.51 -5.55
CA SER A 301 -43.82 -14.85 -4.54
C SER A 301 -42.97 -14.15 -3.47
N LYS A 302 -41.91 -14.80 -2.97
CA LYS A 302 -41.00 -14.21 -1.97
C LYS A 302 -40.27 -12.97 -2.52
N ILE A 303 -39.86 -13.02 -3.80
CA ILE A 303 -39.24 -11.88 -4.48
C ILE A 303 -40.27 -10.76 -4.67
N SER A 304 -41.49 -11.10 -5.06
CA SER A 304 -42.60 -10.16 -5.22
C SER A 304 -42.90 -9.40 -3.92
N ASP A 305 -42.89 -10.09 -2.78
CA ASP A 305 -43.16 -9.49 -1.48
C ASP A 305 -42.10 -8.45 -1.09
N LYS A 306 -40.82 -8.71 -1.36
CA LYS A 306 -39.71 -7.83 -0.99
C LYS A 306 -39.46 -6.70 -1.99
N THR A 307 -39.60 -6.97 -3.29
CA THR A 307 -39.38 -5.98 -4.35
C THR A 307 -40.65 -5.16 -4.65
N GLY A 308 -41.82 -5.68 -4.24
CA GLY A 308 -43.10 -5.07 -4.50
C GLY A 308 -43.55 -5.12 -5.97
N VAL A 309 -42.95 -5.99 -6.78
CA VAL A 309 -43.27 -6.24 -8.20
C VAL A 309 -44.08 -7.53 -8.29
N SER A 310 -45.18 -7.56 -9.05
CA SER A 310 -46.04 -8.74 -9.11
C SER A 310 -45.33 -9.95 -9.74
N ASP A 311 -45.61 -11.16 -9.24
CA ASP A 311 -45.08 -12.43 -9.76
C ASP A 311 -45.28 -12.56 -11.29
N GLY A 312 -46.46 -12.19 -11.79
CA GLY A 312 -46.74 -12.21 -13.23
C GLY A 312 -45.78 -11.32 -14.05
N THR A 313 -45.39 -10.16 -13.52
CA THR A 313 -44.44 -9.25 -14.17
C THR A 313 -43.01 -9.83 -14.16
N ILE A 314 -42.60 -10.47 -13.06
CA ILE A 314 -41.30 -11.14 -12.94
C ILE A 314 -41.21 -12.27 -13.97
N LYS A 315 -42.22 -13.15 -14.02
CA LYS A 315 -42.28 -14.26 -14.99
C LYS A 315 -42.32 -13.79 -16.44
N THR A 316 -43.06 -12.72 -16.73
CA THR A 316 -43.14 -12.17 -18.09
C THR A 316 -41.80 -11.57 -18.52
N SER A 317 -41.15 -10.80 -17.65
CA SER A 317 -39.83 -10.21 -17.93
C SER A 317 -38.75 -11.28 -18.03
N TYR A 318 -38.82 -12.32 -17.21
CA TYR A 318 -37.92 -13.47 -17.30
C TYR A 318 -38.05 -14.21 -18.63
N LYS A 319 -39.28 -14.38 -19.15
CA LYS A 319 -39.50 -14.93 -20.50
C LYS A 319 -38.85 -14.08 -21.58
N VAL A 320 -38.85 -12.75 -21.46
CA VAL A 320 -38.18 -11.87 -22.44
C VAL A 320 -36.67 -12.09 -22.42
N ILE A 321 -36.05 -12.20 -21.23
CA ILE A 321 -34.63 -12.55 -21.12
C ILE A 321 -34.35 -13.93 -21.74
N LYS A 322 -35.23 -14.91 -21.48
CA LYS A 322 -35.09 -16.28 -22.00
C LYS A 322 -35.29 -16.41 -23.52
N ILE A 323 -36.18 -15.59 -24.11
CA ILE A 323 -36.57 -15.64 -25.54
C ILE A 323 -35.65 -14.80 -26.44
N GLY A 324 -34.82 -13.90 -25.88
CA GLY A 324 -33.84 -13.07 -26.60
C GLY A 324 -32.75 -13.82 -27.39
N LYS A 325 -32.96 -15.08 -27.75
CA LYS A 325 -32.09 -15.98 -28.53
C LYS A 325 -31.82 -15.54 -29.99
N HIS A 326 -32.44 -14.47 -30.51
CA HIS A 326 -32.36 -14.12 -31.93
C HIS A 326 -31.56 -12.86 -32.29
N SER A 327 -31.02 -12.11 -31.33
CA SER A 327 -30.05 -11.04 -31.61
C SER A 327 -28.65 -11.65 -31.65
N LYS A 328 -27.93 -11.49 -32.77
CA LYS A 328 -26.60 -12.07 -33.02
C LYS A 328 -25.51 -11.78 -31.96
N GLU A 329 -25.78 -10.91 -31.00
CA GLU A 329 -24.88 -10.49 -29.90
C GLU A 329 -25.11 -11.25 -28.57
N LEU A 330 -26.15 -12.10 -28.46
CA LEU A 330 -26.55 -12.80 -27.22
C LEU A 330 -26.07 -14.27 -27.18
N LYS A 331 -24.95 -14.58 -27.82
CA LYS A 331 -24.35 -15.93 -27.81
C LYS A 331 -23.60 -16.25 -26.51
N PHE A 332 -24.22 -16.14 -25.34
CA PHE A 332 -23.68 -16.74 -24.11
C PHE A 332 -24.76 -17.22 -23.12
N ILE A 333 -26.02 -17.30 -23.55
CA ILE A 333 -27.11 -17.86 -22.75
C ILE A 333 -27.76 -19.00 -23.55
N ASP A 334 -27.00 -20.07 -23.81
CA ASP A 334 -27.58 -21.30 -24.33
C ASP A 334 -27.89 -22.25 -23.17
N ILE A 335 -29.17 -22.49 -22.94
CA ILE A 335 -29.73 -23.17 -21.76
C ILE A 335 -29.53 -24.70 -21.83
N ASN A 336 -28.77 -25.20 -22.81
CA ASN A 336 -28.61 -26.63 -23.08
C ASN A 336 -27.15 -27.13 -23.09
N TYR A 337 -26.17 -26.29 -22.79
CA TYR A 337 -24.80 -26.72 -22.53
C TYR A 337 -24.33 -26.09 -21.22
N SER A 338 -23.67 -26.91 -20.40
CA SER A 338 -23.11 -26.61 -19.09
C SER A 338 -22.81 -25.13 -18.86
N PHE A 339 -23.61 -24.47 -18.01
CA PHE A 339 -23.37 -23.08 -17.62
C PHE A 339 -22.07 -22.97 -16.83
N VAL A 340 -21.16 -22.15 -17.34
CA VAL A 340 -20.05 -21.54 -16.58
C VAL A 340 -20.52 -20.12 -16.24
N ILE A 341 -20.89 -19.88 -14.99
CA ILE A 341 -20.99 -18.52 -14.45
C ILE A 341 -19.76 -18.31 -13.56
N VAL A 342 -18.85 -17.46 -14.03
CA VAL A 342 -17.67 -17.04 -13.28
C VAL A 342 -18.12 -16.04 -12.22
N PHE A 343 -18.00 -16.42 -10.94
CA PHE A 343 -18.13 -15.52 -9.81
C PHE A 343 -16.88 -15.61 -8.93
N ASN A 344 -16.08 -14.54 -8.86
CA ASN A 344 -14.86 -14.46 -8.05
C ASN A 344 -13.95 -15.71 -8.16
N GLY A 345 -13.70 -16.22 -9.37
CA GLY A 345 -12.74 -17.30 -9.59
C GLY A 345 -13.11 -18.70 -9.08
N TYR A 346 -14.36 -18.96 -8.66
CA TYR A 346 -14.81 -20.31 -8.29
C TYR A 346 -15.76 -20.91 -9.33
N VAL A 347 -15.45 -22.13 -9.79
CA VAL A 347 -16.33 -22.98 -10.63
C VAL A 347 -17.12 -23.90 -9.71
N VAL A 348 -18.44 -23.80 -9.70
CA VAL A 348 -19.32 -24.74 -8.98
C VAL A 348 -20.03 -25.63 -10.01
N GLN A 349 -19.61 -26.88 -10.10
CA GLN A 349 -20.19 -27.91 -10.97
C GLN A 349 -21.35 -28.62 -10.27
N LEU A 350 -22.57 -28.51 -10.80
CA LEU A 350 -23.71 -29.33 -10.37
C LEU A 350 -23.83 -30.58 -11.27
N LYS A 351 -23.58 -31.76 -10.70
CA LYS A 351 -23.77 -33.08 -11.35
C LYS A 351 -25.26 -33.40 -11.53
N ARG A 352 -25.66 -33.80 -12.74
CA ARG A 352 -26.73 -34.79 -12.98
C ARG A 352 -26.30 -35.75 -14.08
N GLU A 353 -26.49 -37.05 -13.84
CA GLU A 353 -26.08 -38.17 -14.70
C GLU A 353 -26.85 -38.22 -16.04
N PRO A 354 -26.26 -38.78 -17.12
CA PRO A 354 -26.92 -38.85 -18.41
C PRO A 354 -27.72 -40.16 -18.59
N PHE A 355 -28.98 -40.01 -18.98
CA PHE A 355 -29.75 -41.08 -19.63
C PHE A 355 -29.43 -41.09 -21.14
N PHE A 356 -28.93 -42.22 -21.63
CA PHE A 356 -28.70 -42.52 -23.04
C PHE A 356 -30.02 -42.70 -23.81
N ILE A 357 -30.20 -42.02 -24.95
CA ILE A 357 -30.97 -42.54 -26.10
C ILE A 357 -30.30 -42.10 -27.42
N SER A 358 -30.15 -43.08 -28.30
CA SER A 358 -29.59 -43.11 -29.65
C SER A 358 -30.31 -42.27 -30.73
N GLY A 359 -29.59 -41.91 -31.81
CA GLY A 359 -30.17 -41.95 -33.18
C GLY A 359 -29.85 -40.80 -34.14
N ASN A 360 -29.14 -41.15 -35.22
CA ASN A 360 -29.22 -40.68 -36.62
C ASN A 360 -28.80 -39.25 -37.05
N GLN A 361 -27.66 -39.21 -37.74
CA GLN A 361 -27.47 -38.86 -39.18
C GLN A 361 -28.33 -37.74 -39.79
N PHE A 362 -27.70 -36.69 -40.33
CA PHE A 362 -28.08 -36.11 -41.64
C PHE A 362 -26.92 -35.32 -42.28
N TYR A 363 -26.76 -35.57 -43.59
CA TYR A 363 -25.89 -34.95 -44.58
C TYR A 363 -26.32 -33.52 -44.94
N LEU A 364 -25.38 -32.67 -45.37
CA LEU A 364 -25.51 -31.91 -46.63
C LEU A 364 -24.20 -31.25 -47.09
N SER A 365 -23.92 -31.43 -48.37
CA SER A 365 -22.73 -31.00 -49.09
C SER A 365 -22.90 -29.66 -49.80
N SER A 366 -21.75 -29.04 -50.11
CA SER A 366 -21.42 -28.30 -51.34
C SER A 366 -22.31 -27.15 -51.82
N MET A 367 -21.73 -25.95 -51.91
CA MET A 367 -21.39 -25.28 -53.19
C MET A 367 -21.15 -23.77 -52.96
N LEU A 368 -19.98 -23.28 -53.37
CA LEU A 368 -19.80 -22.20 -54.36
C LEU A 368 -18.40 -21.61 -54.25
N SER A 369 -17.57 -21.99 -55.22
CA SER A 369 -16.37 -21.25 -55.58
C SER A 369 -16.76 -19.91 -56.22
N ARG A 370 -16.21 -18.80 -55.71
CA ARG A 370 -15.99 -17.59 -56.51
C ARG A 370 -14.63 -17.02 -56.19
N SER A 371 -13.71 -17.16 -57.15
CA SER A 371 -12.48 -16.39 -57.21
C SER A 371 -12.82 -14.90 -57.31
N ILE A 372 -12.35 -14.14 -56.34
CA ILE A 372 -12.09 -12.72 -56.50
C ILE A 372 -10.59 -12.54 -56.28
N ARG A 373 -9.92 -12.07 -57.34
CA ARG A 373 -8.53 -11.65 -57.33
C ARG A 373 -8.39 -10.51 -56.33
N CYS A 374 -7.66 -10.72 -55.24
CA CYS A 374 -7.15 -9.64 -54.41
C CYS A 374 -5.66 -9.47 -54.68
N PHE A 375 -5.28 -8.22 -54.95
CA PHE A 375 -3.93 -7.75 -55.17
C PHE A 375 -2.99 -8.24 -54.05
N SER A 376 -1.84 -8.80 -54.44
CA SER A 376 -0.73 -8.99 -53.51
C SER A 376 -0.15 -7.62 -53.17
N VAL A 377 -0.52 -7.09 -52.01
CA VAL A 377 0.35 -6.16 -51.31
C VAL A 377 1.21 -7.02 -50.41
N SER A 378 2.47 -7.19 -50.82
CA SER A 378 3.51 -7.82 -50.02
C SER A 378 3.83 -6.91 -48.83
N VAL A 379 2.97 -6.91 -47.81
CA VAL A 379 3.38 -6.44 -46.48
C VAL A 379 4.23 -7.55 -45.91
N VAL A 380 5.52 -7.29 -45.81
CA VAL A 380 6.44 -8.07 -44.98
C VAL A 380 5.95 -7.95 -43.54
N ARG A 381 5.04 -8.84 -43.12
CA ARG A 381 4.76 -9.08 -41.71
C ARG A 381 6.01 -9.73 -41.14
N SER A 382 6.75 -9.01 -40.29
CA SER A 382 7.67 -9.69 -39.38
C SER A 382 6.84 -10.69 -38.58
N ALA A 383 7.31 -11.93 -38.49
CA ALA A 383 6.65 -12.93 -37.67
C ALA A 383 6.68 -12.45 -36.21
N LEU A 384 5.54 -12.01 -35.67
CA LEU A 384 5.38 -11.77 -34.23
C LEU A 384 5.60 -13.12 -33.53
N ALA A 385 6.66 -13.21 -32.73
CA ALA A 385 6.98 -14.40 -31.96
C ALA A 385 5.86 -14.66 -30.93
N THR A 386 5.34 -15.89 -30.91
CA THR A 386 4.38 -16.35 -29.89
C THR A 386 5.06 -16.39 -28.52
N PRO A 387 4.41 -15.89 -27.45
CA PRO A 387 5.03 -15.83 -26.14
C PRO A 387 5.30 -17.23 -25.57
N THR A 388 6.43 -17.39 -24.89
CA THR A 388 6.78 -18.65 -24.21
C THR A 388 6.03 -18.74 -22.88
N PHE A 389 5.43 -19.90 -22.60
CA PHE A 389 4.65 -20.10 -21.37
C PHE A 389 5.53 -20.57 -20.21
N GLN A 390 5.42 -19.91 -19.07
CA GLN A 390 6.13 -20.23 -17.83
C GLN A 390 5.14 -20.24 -16.64
N ASP A 391 5.41 -21.05 -15.62
CA ASP A 391 4.59 -21.01 -14.40
C ASP A 391 5.01 -19.85 -13.50
N VAL A 392 6.32 -19.68 -13.29
CA VAL A 392 6.87 -18.62 -12.45
C VAL A 392 7.97 -17.87 -13.20
N VAL A 393 7.87 -16.54 -13.26
CA VAL A 393 8.93 -15.68 -13.78
C VAL A 393 9.44 -14.81 -12.63
N ILE A 394 10.73 -14.92 -12.35
CA ILE A 394 11.41 -14.18 -11.30
C ILE A 394 12.28 -13.11 -11.97
N ILE A 395 12.07 -11.85 -11.64
CA ILE A 395 12.83 -10.72 -12.17
C ILE A 395 13.82 -10.27 -11.09
N GLY A 396 15.12 -10.43 -11.35
CA GLY A 396 16.22 -10.12 -10.45
C GLY A 396 16.93 -11.37 -9.89
N GLY A 397 18.17 -11.58 -10.31
CA GLY A 397 19.13 -12.60 -9.86
C GLY A 397 19.94 -12.19 -8.63
N GLY A 398 19.37 -11.36 -7.76
CA GLY A 398 19.92 -11.10 -6.43
C GLY A 398 19.87 -12.34 -5.52
N PRO A 399 20.42 -12.26 -4.29
CA PRO A 399 20.33 -13.35 -3.32
C PRO A 399 18.89 -13.84 -3.09
N ALA A 400 17.92 -12.94 -2.99
CA ALA A 400 16.51 -13.29 -2.78
C ALA A 400 15.91 -14.05 -3.98
N GLY A 401 16.14 -13.58 -5.21
CA GLY A 401 15.61 -14.22 -6.42
C GLY A 401 16.24 -15.59 -6.69
N LEU A 402 17.56 -15.72 -6.51
CA LEU A 402 18.26 -17.00 -6.61
C LEU A 402 17.82 -17.97 -5.49
N SER A 403 17.58 -17.48 -4.28
CA SER A 403 17.07 -18.29 -3.17
C SER A 403 15.68 -18.82 -3.46
N LEU A 404 14.79 -17.98 -4.01
CA LEU A 404 13.46 -18.38 -4.43
C LEU A 404 13.52 -19.47 -5.51
N LEU A 405 14.32 -19.25 -6.56
CA LEU A 405 14.48 -20.21 -7.65
C LEU A 405 15.03 -21.56 -7.14
N ALA A 406 16.12 -21.52 -6.37
CA ALA A 406 16.76 -22.70 -5.82
C ALA A 406 15.78 -23.50 -4.94
N THR A 407 15.01 -22.82 -4.09
CA THR A 407 14.03 -23.48 -3.22
C THR A 407 12.90 -24.12 -4.02
N LEU A 408 12.33 -23.39 -5.00
CA LEU A 408 11.24 -23.91 -5.82
C LEU A 408 11.65 -25.17 -6.60
N LYS A 409 12.93 -25.25 -7.01
CA LYS A 409 13.45 -26.42 -7.73
C LYS A 409 13.87 -27.56 -6.82
N ASN A 410 14.35 -27.26 -5.62
CA ASN A 410 14.71 -28.29 -4.65
C ASN A 410 13.47 -28.91 -3.97
N SER A 411 12.38 -28.16 -3.83
CA SER A 411 11.18 -28.66 -3.16
C SER A 411 10.46 -29.74 -3.97
N PRO A 412 10.11 -30.89 -3.36
CA PRO A 412 9.45 -31.99 -4.06
C PRO A 412 8.06 -31.60 -4.58
N LYS A 413 7.43 -30.60 -3.97
CA LYS A 413 6.08 -30.13 -4.32
C LYS A 413 6.11 -29.21 -5.53
N THR A 414 7.08 -28.31 -5.63
CA THR A 414 7.11 -27.24 -6.65
C THR A 414 8.11 -27.48 -7.78
N LYS A 415 8.96 -28.53 -7.71
CA LYS A 415 9.96 -28.84 -8.75
C LYS A 415 9.43 -28.95 -10.18
N HIS A 416 8.16 -29.34 -10.33
CA HIS A 416 7.52 -29.54 -11.64
C HIS A 416 7.10 -28.22 -12.32
N LEU A 417 7.09 -27.10 -11.59
CA LEU A 417 6.74 -25.79 -12.13
C LEU A 417 7.86 -25.32 -13.07
N LYS A 418 7.50 -24.77 -14.23
CA LYS A 418 8.45 -24.14 -15.16
C LYS A 418 8.81 -22.75 -14.66
N CYS A 419 10.10 -22.52 -14.40
CA CYS A 419 10.58 -21.28 -13.80
C CYS A 419 11.64 -20.62 -14.67
N THR A 420 11.46 -19.32 -14.92
CA THR A 420 12.46 -18.48 -15.60
C THR A 420 12.94 -17.38 -14.67
N LEU A 421 14.26 -17.24 -14.55
CA LEU A 421 14.91 -16.12 -13.87
C LEU A 421 15.49 -15.16 -14.91
N ILE A 422 15.17 -13.88 -14.77
CA ILE A 422 15.65 -12.80 -15.64
C ILE A 422 16.54 -11.88 -14.81
N GLU A 423 17.81 -11.74 -15.21
CA GLU A 423 18.77 -10.83 -14.60
C GLU A 423 19.29 -9.82 -15.63
N GLY A 424 19.29 -8.55 -15.24
CA GLY A 424 19.69 -7.45 -16.11
C GLY A 424 21.22 -7.31 -16.28
N GLY A 425 21.99 -7.80 -15.31
CA GLY A 425 23.46 -7.90 -15.37
C GLY A 425 23.96 -9.28 -15.80
N SER A 426 25.29 -9.43 -15.91
CA SER A 426 25.94 -10.73 -16.12
C SER A 426 26.13 -11.45 -14.79
N LEU A 427 25.83 -12.76 -14.79
CA LEU A 427 26.09 -13.67 -13.67
C LEU A 427 27.46 -14.36 -13.76
N ASP A 428 28.30 -14.02 -14.74
CA ASP A 428 29.57 -14.71 -15.00
C ASP A 428 30.53 -14.58 -13.81
N LYS A 429 30.61 -13.39 -13.19
CA LYS A 429 31.39 -13.18 -11.97
C LYS A 429 30.95 -14.09 -10.81
N VAL A 430 29.66 -14.37 -10.72
CA VAL A 430 29.10 -15.23 -9.67
C VAL A 430 29.46 -16.70 -9.95
N ARG A 431 29.43 -17.12 -11.22
CA ARG A 431 29.88 -18.46 -11.66
C ARG A 431 31.38 -18.66 -11.47
N GLU A 432 32.19 -17.65 -11.79
CA GLU A 432 33.63 -17.67 -11.58
C GLU A 432 33.96 -17.78 -10.09
N PHE A 433 33.29 -17.00 -9.24
CA PHE A 433 33.48 -17.05 -7.79
C PHE A 433 33.17 -18.43 -7.19
N ALA A 434 32.13 -19.13 -7.70
CA ALA A 434 31.80 -20.47 -7.25
C ALA A 434 32.96 -21.47 -7.43
N ASN A 435 33.71 -21.33 -8.52
CA ASN A 435 34.82 -22.24 -8.86
C ASN A 435 36.16 -21.80 -8.28
N SER A 436 36.43 -20.49 -8.29
CA SER A 436 37.72 -19.92 -7.88
C SER A 436 37.49 -18.55 -7.23
N PRO A 437 37.23 -18.48 -5.92
CA PRO A 437 37.07 -17.20 -5.23
C PRO A 437 38.40 -16.41 -5.22
N PRO A 438 38.36 -15.06 -5.35
CA PRO A 438 39.55 -14.21 -5.29
C PRO A 438 40.16 -14.18 -3.88
N GLU A 439 41.47 -13.98 -3.71
CA GLU A 439 42.08 -13.91 -2.36
C GLU A 439 41.48 -12.81 -1.48
N GLU A 440 41.14 -11.66 -2.07
CA GLU A 440 40.59 -10.51 -1.35
C GLU A 440 39.06 -10.61 -1.15
N TYR A 441 38.58 -9.96 -0.09
CA TYR A 441 37.15 -9.85 0.22
C TYR A 441 36.45 -8.78 -0.63
N THR A 442 35.24 -9.10 -1.07
CA THR A 442 34.34 -8.14 -1.70
C THR A 442 33.67 -7.24 -0.66
N ASN A 443 33.42 -5.97 -1.02
CA ASN A 443 32.91 -4.95 -0.08
C ASN A 443 31.48 -5.19 0.41
N ARG A 444 30.73 -6.11 -0.22
CA ARG A 444 29.32 -6.34 0.09
C ARG A 444 29.19 -7.59 0.94
N CYS A 445 29.36 -7.41 2.24
CA CYS A 445 29.14 -8.42 3.26
C CYS A 445 27.83 -8.21 4.00
N VAL A 446 27.27 -9.29 4.51
CA VAL A 446 26.01 -9.33 5.25
C VAL A 446 26.14 -10.26 6.44
N SER A 447 25.38 -9.94 7.48
CA SER A 447 25.20 -10.83 8.61
C SER A 447 23.97 -11.70 8.37
N ILE A 448 24.14 -13.02 8.30
CA ILE A 448 23.04 -13.97 8.15
C ILE A 448 22.68 -14.60 9.50
N THR A 449 21.38 -14.70 9.77
CA THR A 449 20.87 -15.29 11.01
C THR A 449 20.92 -16.83 10.97
N PRO A 450 20.90 -17.51 12.12
CA PRO A 450 20.87 -18.98 12.20
C PRO A 450 19.72 -19.59 11.41
N LYS A 451 18.55 -18.95 11.41
CA LYS A 451 17.38 -19.38 10.62
C LYS A 451 17.66 -19.38 9.13
N THR A 452 18.31 -18.35 8.59
CA THR A 452 18.71 -18.30 7.18
C THR A 452 19.74 -19.40 6.88
N ILE A 453 20.70 -19.63 7.78
CA ILE A 453 21.69 -20.71 7.65
C ILE A 453 21.02 -22.09 7.62
N GLU A 454 20.13 -22.37 8.58
CA GLU A 454 19.35 -23.62 8.65
C GLU A 454 18.52 -23.83 7.39
N TYR A 455 17.90 -22.76 6.88
CA TYR A 455 17.12 -22.81 5.64
C TYR A 455 18.01 -23.13 4.43
N MET A 456 19.17 -22.48 4.30
CA MET A 456 20.14 -22.75 3.23
C MET A 456 20.70 -24.18 3.30
N LYS A 457 20.97 -24.69 4.51
CA LYS A 457 21.45 -26.06 4.75
C LYS A 457 20.41 -27.11 4.42
N HIS A 458 19.20 -27.00 5.00
CA HIS A 458 18.23 -28.10 5.00
C HIS A 458 17.13 -27.97 3.95
N LYS A 459 16.70 -26.75 3.61
CA LYS A 459 15.59 -26.53 2.66
C LYS A 459 16.08 -26.24 1.25
N ILE A 460 17.06 -25.35 1.09
CA ILE A 460 17.65 -25.05 -0.22
C ILE A 460 18.68 -26.13 -0.58
N GLY A 461 19.51 -26.54 0.38
CA GLY A 461 20.64 -27.44 0.14
C GLY A 461 21.73 -26.79 -0.70
N SER A 462 21.90 -25.47 -0.59
CA SER A 462 22.97 -24.72 -1.27
C SER A 462 24.24 -24.60 -0.43
N TRP A 463 24.16 -24.91 0.87
CA TRP A 463 25.29 -24.80 1.79
C TRP A 463 26.47 -25.70 1.40
N ASP A 464 26.23 -26.82 0.71
CA ASP A 464 27.30 -27.69 0.21
C ASP A 464 28.21 -26.99 -0.84
N PHE A 465 27.73 -25.91 -1.46
CA PHE A 465 28.44 -25.12 -2.47
C PHE A 465 28.95 -23.79 -1.92
N ILE A 466 28.76 -23.51 -0.63
CA ILE A 466 29.23 -22.27 -0.02
C ILE A 466 30.70 -22.43 0.39
N HIS A 467 31.51 -21.40 0.18
CA HIS A 467 32.90 -21.38 0.65
C HIS A 467 32.92 -21.07 2.14
N GLU A 468 32.96 -22.12 2.98
CA GLU A 468 32.92 -22.02 4.45
C GLU A 468 34.17 -21.36 5.04
N ASP A 469 35.31 -21.49 4.38
CA ASP A 469 36.59 -20.84 4.72
C ASP A 469 36.50 -19.31 4.73
N ARG A 470 35.48 -18.74 4.06
CA ARG A 470 35.24 -17.30 3.97
C ARG A 470 34.09 -16.83 4.86
N ILE A 471 33.62 -17.66 5.78
CA ILE A 471 32.51 -17.35 6.69
C ILE A 471 33.06 -17.16 8.10
N LYS A 472 32.80 -16.00 8.70
CA LYS A 472 33.12 -15.75 10.11
C LYS A 472 31.85 -15.82 10.94
N GLN A 473 31.78 -16.82 11.81
CA GLN A 473 30.77 -16.90 12.84
C GLN A 473 31.13 -15.98 14.00
N TYR A 474 30.15 -15.26 14.54
CA TYR A 474 30.37 -14.36 15.67
C TYR A 474 29.28 -14.55 16.72
N GLN A 475 29.67 -14.43 17.99
CA GLN A 475 28.87 -14.89 19.14
C GLN A 475 28.19 -13.74 19.88
N GLY A 476 28.63 -12.50 19.64
CA GLY A 476 28.03 -11.35 20.28
C GLY A 476 28.10 -10.07 19.47
N ILE A 477 27.31 -9.09 19.89
CA ILE A 477 27.37 -7.70 19.41
C ILE A 477 27.44 -6.77 20.62
N ILE A 478 28.40 -5.85 20.60
CA ILE A 478 28.53 -4.79 21.60
C ILE A 478 28.11 -3.47 20.95
N ALA A 479 27.07 -2.86 21.50
CA ALA A 479 26.51 -1.60 21.03
C ALA A 479 26.63 -0.51 22.10
N TYR A 480 27.17 0.67 21.78
CA TYR A 480 27.36 1.75 22.75
C TYR A 480 27.14 3.14 22.17
N ASP A 481 26.82 4.09 23.04
CA ASP A 481 26.56 5.49 22.68
C ASP A 481 27.88 6.27 22.54
N GLY A 482 27.96 7.13 21.51
CA GLY A 482 29.07 8.05 21.32
C GLY A 482 29.12 9.20 22.32
N GLN A 483 27.97 9.60 22.88
CA GLN A 483 27.83 10.71 23.84
C GLN A 483 27.91 10.25 25.31
N ASP A 484 27.64 8.98 25.59
CA ASP A 484 27.75 8.37 26.93
C ASP A 484 28.52 7.04 26.81
N PRO A 485 29.86 7.04 27.00
CA PRO A 485 30.69 5.86 26.82
C PRO A 485 30.37 4.69 27.77
N ASP A 486 29.76 4.98 28.93
CA ASP A 486 29.35 3.98 29.91
C ASP A 486 27.96 3.39 29.59
N SER A 487 27.22 4.01 28.67
CA SER A 487 25.96 3.48 28.15
C SER A 487 26.23 2.45 27.05
N ARG A 488 26.28 1.19 27.48
CA ARG A 488 26.57 0.03 26.62
C ARG A 488 25.49 -1.01 26.73
N VAL A 489 25.27 -1.73 25.65
CA VAL A 489 24.45 -2.94 25.59
C VAL A 489 25.29 -4.03 24.96
N GLU A 490 25.48 -5.10 25.70
CA GLU A 490 26.21 -6.26 25.23
C GLU A 490 25.21 -7.36 24.96
N PHE A 491 25.23 -7.91 23.76
CA PHE A 491 24.43 -9.04 23.36
C PHE A 491 25.36 -10.23 23.21
N ASP A 492 25.35 -11.13 24.19
CA ASP A 492 26.20 -12.32 24.21
C ASP A 492 25.32 -13.58 24.17
N ILE A 493 25.82 -14.62 23.52
CA ILE A 493 25.12 -15.87 23.33
C ILE A 493 24.90 -16.62 24.64
N ASN A 494 25.73 -16.42 25.66
CA ASN A 494 25.57 -17.08 26.96
C ASN A 494 24.22 -16.81 27.65
N SER A 495 23.46 -15.79 27.21
CA SER A 495 22.11 -15.53 27.72
C SER A 495 21.00 -16.33 27.00
N ILE A 496 21.32 -17.00 25.89
CA ILE A 496 20.41 -17.85 25.11
C ILE A 496 21.05 -19.22 24.87
N ASP A 497 20.33 -20.30 25.12
CA ASP A 497 20.77 -21.68 24.86
C ASP A 497 20.90 -21.97 23.34
N ARG A 498 21.87 -21.32 22.66
CA ARG A 498 22.18 -21.42 21.22
C ARG A 498 23.69 -21.39 21.01
N GLU A 499 24.14 -21.98 19.90
CA GLU A 499 25.57 -22.10 19.56
C GLU A 499 26.10 -20.96 18.66
N LEU A 500 25.21 -20.25 17.94
CA LEU A 500 25.57 -19.16 17.01
C LEU A 500 24.59 -17.98 17.08
N LEU A 501 25.11 -16.74 17.10
CA LEU A 501 24.29 -15.53 16.98
C LEU A 501 24.02 -15.19 15.51
N ALA A 502 25.06 -15.07 14.70
CA ALA A 502 24.99 -14.86 13.26
C ALA A 502 26.34 -15.15 12.59
N ALA A 503 26.36 -15.20 11.27
CA ALA A 503 27.58 -15.37 10.49
C ALA A 503 27.76 -14.24 9.47
N MET A 504 28.97 -13.69 9.38
CA MET A 504 29.34 -12.75 8.33
C MET A 504 29.72 -13.51 7.07
N VAL A 505 29.08 -13.13 5.95
CA VAL A 505 29.26 -13.77 4.65
C VAL A 505 29.24 -12.70 3.55
N GLU A 506 30.04 -12.90 2.50
CA GLU A 506 29.97 -12.08 1.29
C GLU A 506 28.68 -12.37 0.50
N ASN A 507 28.03 -11.31 0.00
CA ASN A 507 26.84 -11.46 -0.84
C ASN A 507 27.10 -12.33 -2.07
N ILE A 508 28.29 -12.20 -2.67
CA ILE A 508 28.66 -13.00 -3.84
C ILE A 508 28.83 -14.48 -3.50
N ASN A 509 29.31 -14.82 -2.30
CA ASN A 509 29.44 -16.21 -1.85
C ASN A 509 28.05 -16.86 -1.69
N ILE A 510 27.09 -16.11 -1.12
CA ILE A 510 25.68 -16.55 -1.06
C ILE A 510 25.13 -16.75 -2.47
N GLN A 511 25.27 -15.77 -3.36
CA GLN A 511 24.76 -15.87 -4.74
C GLN A 511 25.41 -17.03 -5.51
N ALA A 512 26.71 -17.25 -5.37
CA ALA A 512 27.46 -18.33 -6.00
C ALA A 512 26.95 -19.70 -5.55
N SER A 513 26.78 -19.89 -4.24
CA SER A 513 26.25 -21.14 -3.69
C SER A 513 24.84 -21.45 -4.21
N LEU A 514 23.98 -20.44 -4.33
CA LEU A 514 22.62 -20.58 -4.82
C LEU A 514 22.58 -20.86 -6.33
N LEU A 515 23.41 -20.17 -7.10
CA LEU A 515 23.49 -20.37 -8.55
C LEU A 515 24.04 -21.77 -8.87
N ALA A 516 25.13 -22.18 -8.21
CA ALA A 516 25.68 -23.53 -8.33
C ALA A 516 24.64 -24.61 -7.96
N LYS A 517 23.85 -24.36 -6.90
CA LYS A 517 22.74 -25.25 -6.54
C LYS A 517 21.68 -25.34 -7.65
N VAL A 518 21.25 -24.21 -8.21
CA VAL A 518 20.26 -24.21 -9.30
C VAL A 518 20.81 -24.94 -10.53
N GLU A 519 22.07 -24.71 -10.90
CA GLU A 519 22.72 -25.38 -12.02
C GLU A 519 22.86 -26.90 -11.76
N SER A 520 23.13 -27.33 -10.52
CA SER A 520 23.18 -28.75 -10.14
C SER A 520 21.81 -29.46 -10.19
N LEU A 521 20.72 -28.71 -9.96
CA LEU A 521 19.34 -29.20 -10.01
C LEU A 521 18.72 -29.09 -11.41
N GLY A 522 19.39 -28.40 -12.34
CA GLY A 522 18.86 -28.03 -13.64
C GLY A 522 18.65 -29.23 -14.55
N ASP A 523 17.41 -29.71 -14.63
CA ASP A 523 16.91 -30.42 -15.81
C ASP A 523 16.53 -29.36 -16.85
N ASN A 524 17.18 -29.37 -18.03
CA ASN A 524 17.11 -28.28 -19.03
C ASN A 524 15.67 -27.91 -19.48
N ASP A 525 14.68 -28.75 -19.19
CA ASP A 525 13.29 -28.56 -19.60
C ASP A 525 12.43 -27.71 -18.65
N THR A 526 12.84 -27.51 -17.38
CA THR A 526 11.98 -26.80 -16.40
C THR A 526 12.56 -25.50 -15.85
N THR A 527 13.86 -25.26 -15.97
CA THR A 527 14.54 -24.07 -15.41
C THR A 527 15.24 -23.33 -16.52
N THR A 528 15.02 -22.02 -16.62
CA THR A 528 15.71 -21.15 -17.59
C THR A 528 16.28 -19.94 -16.88
N ILE A 529 17.59 -19.69 -17.01
CA ILE A 529 18.23 -18.49 -16.50
C ILE A 529 18.61 -17.62 -17.71
N LYS A 530 18.15 -16.36 -17.71
CA LYS A 530 18.48 -15.36 -18.73
C LYS A 530 19.20 -14.20 -18.05
N ASP A 531 20.51 -14.13 -18.21
CA ASP A 531 21.32 -12.99 -17.79
C ASP A 531 21.47 -11.97 -18.93
N ASN A 532 22.04 -10.80 -18.62
CA ASN A 532 22.18 -9.66 -19.54
C ASN A 532 20.89 -9.24 -20.25
N THR A 533 19.73 -9.55 -19.66
CA THR A 533 18.42 -9.35 -20.29
C THR A 533 17.54 -8.53 -19.36
N LYS A 534 17.15 -7.34 -19.81
CA LYS A 534 16.25 -6.44 -19.07
C LYS A 534 14.81 -6.59 -19.53
N VAL A 535 13.88 -6.37 -18.59
CA VAL A 535 12.45 -6.24 -18.87
C VAL A 535 12.17 -4.86 -19.46
N VAL A 536 11.51 -4.83 -20.61
CA VAL A 536 11.14 -3.59 -21.32
C VAL A 536 9.75 -3.16 -20.89
N GLU A 537 8.80 -4.09 -20.88
CA GLU A 537 7.39 -3.81 -20.66
C GLU A 537 6.70 -5.06 -20.09
N ILE A 538 5.69 -4.85 -19.25
CA ILE A 538 4.83 -5.91 -18.72
C ILE A 538 3.39 -5.52 -19.05
N ILE A 539 2.64 -6.39 -19.72
CA ILE A 539 1.28 -6.12 -20.22
C ILE A 539 0.30 -7.12 -19.60
N ASN A 540 -0.87 -6.62 -19.19
CA ASN A 540 -2.02 -7.46 -18.87
C ASN A 540 -2.93 -7.58 -20.11
N PRO A 541 -3.13 -8.77 -20.71
CA PRO A 541 -3.95 -8.93 -21.91
C PRO A 541 -5.45 -8.59 -21.71
N LEU A 542 -5.92 -8.40 -20.48
CA LEU A 542 -7.34 -8.13 -20.16
C LEU A 542 -7.63 -6.71 -19.66
N GLU A 543 -6.61 -5.87 -19.44
CA GLU A 543 -6.83 -4.47 -19.05
C GLU A 543 -6.92 -3.60 -20.31
N PRO A 544 -8.04 -2.87 -20.53
CA PRO A 544 -8.09 -1.87 -21.59
C PRO A 544 -7.21 -0.68 -21.21
N ASP A 545 -6.27 -0.31 -22.09
CA ASP A 545 -5.47 0.91 -21.95
C ASP A 545 -6.39 2.13 -21.76
N LEU A 546 -6.36 2.71 -20.56
CA LEU A 546 -7.16 3.89 -20.20
C LEU A 546 -6.53 5.21 -20.70
N GLU A 547 -5.30 5.18 -21.21
CA GLU A 547 -4.58 6.39 -21.64
C GLU A 547 -4.65 6.69 -23.15
N ASN A 548 -4.97 5.68 -23.98
CA ASN A 548 -5.07 5.87 -25.43
C ASN A 548 -6.55 5.76 -25.86
N HIS A 549 -7.19 6.91 -26.06
CA HIS A 549 -8.52 7.06 -26.66
C HIS A 549 -8.56 6.74 -28.16
N GLU A 550 -7.83 5.73 -28.60
CA GLU A 550 -8.02 5.08 -29.89
C GLU A 550 -8.11 3.58 -29.62
N ILE A 551 -9.19 2.96 -30.08
CA ILE A 551 -9.28 1.50 -30.21
C ILE A 551 -8.23 1.13 -31.26
N SER A 552 -6.97 1.04 -30.83
CA SER A 552 -6.01 0.24 -31.55
C SER A 552 -6.52 -1.18 -31.41
N GLU A 553 -6.76 -1.84 -32.54
CA GLU A 553 -6.80 -3.29 -32.58
C GLU A 553 -5.46 -3.75 -31.98
N ILE A 554 -5.43 -4.00 -30.67
CA ILE A 554 -4.33 -4.71 -30.05
C ILE A 554 -4.36 -6.05 -30.78
N ASP A 555 -3.36 -6.24 -31.66
CA ASP A 555 -3.09 -7.48 -32.35
C ASP A 555 -3.11 -8.60 -31.31
N VAL A 556 -4.24 -9.29 -31.22
CA VAL A 556 -4.36 -10.53 -30.46
C VAL A 556 -3.29 -11.43 -31.01
N VAL A 557 -2.21 -11.62 -30.24
CA VAL A 557 -1.07 -12.41 -30.67
C VAL A 557 -1.59 -13.81 -31.03
N PRO A 558 -1.45 -14.26 -32.30
CA PRO A 558 -2.08 -15.51 -32.72
C PRO A 558 -1.52 -16.67 -31.89
N GLY A 559 -2.38 -17.32 -31.09
CA GLY A 559 -2.02 -18.47 -30.25
C GLY A 559 -1.99 -18.22 -28.74
N THR A 560 -2.18 -16.97 -28.28
CA THR A 560 -2.48 -16.73 -26.86
C THR A 560 -3.95 -17.07 -26.61
N GLY A 561 -4.22 -18.13 -25.86
CA GLY A 561 -5.56 -18.38 -25.34
C GLY A 561 -6.07 -17.20 -24.51
N GLU A 562 -7.36 -17.20 -24.17
CA GLU A 562 -8.05 -16.25 -23.28
C GLU A 562 -7.51 -16.29 -21.82
N LEU A 563 -6.19 -16.32 -21.61
CA LEU A 563 -5.53 -16.42 -20.31
C LEU A 563 -5.20 -15.03 -19.79
N ASP A 564 -5.60 -14.74 -18.55
CA ASP A 564 -5.40 -13.50 -17.81
C ASP A 564 -3.97 -13.31 -17.29
N TRP A 565 -2.99 -13.96 -17.93
CA TRP A 565 -1.62 -14.07 -17.43
C TRP A 565 -0.76 -12.91 -17.93
N PRO A 566 0.04 -12.25 -17.07
CA PRO A 566 0.92 -11.17 -17.47
C PRO A 566 1.93 -11.62 -18.53
N ILE A 567 2.13 -10.76 -19.54
CA ILE A 567 3.11 -10.95 -20.61
C ILE A 567 4.28 -10.00 -20.37
N VAL A 568 5.46 -10.58 -20.15
CA VAL A 568 6.73 -9.87 -19.94
C VAL A 568 7.49 -9.79 -21.28
N LYS A 569 7.73 -8.59 -21.77
CA LYS A 569 8.56 -8.34 -22.96
C LYS A 569 10.01 -8.07 -22.55
N LEU A 570 10.93 -8.80 -23.16
CA LEU A 570 12.36 -8.73 -22.89
C LEU A 570 13.08 -7.87 -23.92
N SER A 571 14.20 -7.29 -23.51
CA SER A 571 15.12 -6.54 -24.38
C SER A 571 15.76 -7.39 -25.49
N SER A 572 15.78 -8.73 -25.32
CA SER A 572 16.17 -9.66 -26.37
C SER A 572 15.15 -9.80 -27.51
N GLY A 573 13.96 -9.22 -27.37
CA GLY A 573 12.84 -9.36 -28.30
C GLY A 573 11.92 -10.56 -28.03
N GLU A 574 12.24 -11.39 -27.03
CA GLU A 574 11.39 -12.49 -26.59
C GLU A 574 10.25 -11.99 -25.68
N SER A 575 9.10 -12.66 -25.74
CA SER A 575 7.97 -12.43 -24.85
C SER A 575 7.68 -13.69 -24.03
N ILE A 576 7.42 -13.53 -22.73
CA ILE A 576 7.14 -14.63 -21.81
C ILE A 576 5.79 -14.37 -21.14
N GLN A 577 4.88 -15.35 -21.18
CA GLN A 577 3.60 -15.28 -20.48
C GLN A 577 3.66 -16.17 -19.22
N THR A 578 3.31 -15.63 -18.05
CA THR A 578 3.52 -16.30 -16.76
C THR A 578 2.29 -16.35 -15.85
N ARG A 579 2.12 -17.45 -15.10
CA ARG A 579 1.04 -17.57 -14.09
C ARG A 579 1.28 -16.70 -12.87
N LEU A 580 2.54 -16.61 -12.46
CA LEU A 580 3.02 -15.81 -11.33
C LEU A 580 4.27 -15.04 -11.74
N LEU A 581 4.23 -13.72 -11.56
CA LEU A 581 5.34 -12.81 -11.76
C LEU A 581 5.90 -12.37 -10.40
N VAL A 582 7.20 -12.57 -10.17
CA VAL A 582 7.85 -12.22 -8.90
C VAL A 582 8.91 -11.15 -9.11
N GLY A 583 8.78 -10.03 -8.41
CA GLY A 583 9.77 -8.94 -8.38
C GLY A 583 10.81 -9.15 -7.28
N CYS A 584 12.07 -9.33 -7.66
CA CYS A 584 13.25 -9.46 -6.80
C CYS A 584 14.39 -8.52 -7.25
N ASP A 585 14.05 -7.47 -7.98
CA ASP A 585 14.91 -6.55 -8.73
C ASP A 585 15.15 -5.20 -8.01
N GLY A 586 14.84 -5.17 -6.72
CA GLY A 586 15.16 -4.09 -5.81
C GLY A 586 14.27 -2.85 -5.94
N TYR A 587 14.80 -1.71 -5.45
CA TYR A 587 13.97 -0.53 -5.23
C TYR A 587 13.31 0.04 -6.50
N ASN A 588 13.83 -0.23 -7.69
CA ASN A 588 13.32 0.31 -8.96
C ASN A 588 12.49 -0.71 -9.75
N SER A 589 11.95 -1.71 -9.06
CA SER A 589 11.21 -2.83 -9.64
C SER A 589 10.18 -2.42 -10.71
N PRO A 590 10.37 -2.74 -12.01
CA PRO A 590 9.32 -2.76 -13.02
C PRO A 590 8.08 -3.54 -12.61
N VAL A 591 8.23 -4.65 -11.89
CA VAL A 591 7.10 -5.48 -11.42
C VAL A 591 6.21 -4.69 -10.46
N ARG A 592 6.83 -3.96 -9.52
CA ARG A 592 6.07 -3.11 -8.59
C ARG A 592 5.34 -1.98 -9.30
N LYS A 593 5.98 -1.35 -10.29
CA LYS A 593 5.35 -0.29 -11.10
C LYS A 593 4.17 -0.84 -11.91
N TYR A 594 4.33 -2.00 -12.53
CA TYR A 594 3.27 -2.69 -13.26
C TYR A 594 2.08 -3.02 -12.35
N ALA A 595 2.33 -3.55 -11.16
CA ALA A 595 1.27 -3.87 -10.20
C ALA A 595 0.63 -2.66 -9.52
N GLN A 596 1.09 -1.43 -9.81
CA GLN A 596 0.62 -0.18 -9.19
C GLN A 596 0.65 -0.23 -7.65
N ILE A 597 1.62 -0.96 -7.08
CA ILE A 597 1.78 -1.06 -5.63
C ILE A 597 2.57 0.16 -5.16
N GLU A 598 1.91 1.01 -4.38
CA GLU A 598 2.54 2.15 -3.74
C GLU A 598 3.57 1.71 -2.69
N SER A 599 4.65 2.47 -2.57
CA SER A 599 5.67 2.29 -1.54
C SER A 599 5.89 3.61 -0.81
N ARG A 600 5.78 3.55 0.52
CA ARG A 600 5.94 4.69 1.42
C ARG A 600 7.32 4.68 2.02
N GLY A 601 7.89 5.85 2.27
CA GLY A 601 9.23 5.95 2.82
C GLY A 601 9.81 7.35 2.75
N TRP A 602 11.00 7.52 3.31
CA TRP A 602 11.77 8.77 3.26
C TRP A 602 13.25 8.46 3.09
N GLN A 603 13.96 9.43 2.52
CA GLN A 603 15.42 9.40 2.48
C GLN A 603 15.95 10.00 3.78
N TYR A 604 16.91 9.34 4.42
CA TYR A 604 17.49 9.84 5.67
C TYR A 604 18.47 11.00 5.44
N ASN A 605 18.79 11.34 4.18
CA ASN A 605 19.90 12.22 3.82
C ASN A 605 21.23 11.78 4.48
N VAL A 606 21.43 10.47 4.58
CA VAL A 606 22.60 9.81 5.17
C VAL A 606 23.13 8.80 4.15
N PHE A 607 24.44 8.64 4.10
CA PHE A 607 25.12 7.67 3.26
C PHE A 607 25.75 6.57 4.10
N GLY A 608 25.64 5.31 3.67
CA GLY A 608 26.40 4.20 4.22
C GLY A 608 27.75 4.12 3.51
N VAL A 609 28.84 4.34 4.24
CA VAL A 609 30.21 4.13 3.78
C VAL A 609 30.64 2.73 4.22
N VAL A 610 31.10 1.92 3.28
CA VAL A 610 31.61 0.58 3.54
C VAL A 610 33.04 0.45 3.07
N ALA A 611 33.83 -0.35 3.78
CA ALA A 611 35.20 -0.69 3.42
C ALA A 611 35.59 -2.02 4.08
N THR A 612 36.48 -2.74 3.41
CA THR A 612 37.16 -3.89 4.00
C THR A 612 38.45 -3.40 4.63
N VAL A 613 38.66 -3.74 5.90
CA VAL A 613 39.80 -3.28 6.68
C VAL A 613 40.52 -4.45 7.35
N LYS A 614 41.80 -4.25 7.68
CA LYS A 614 42.58 -5.18 8.49
C LYS A 614 42.76 -4.65 9.90
N LEU A 615 42.48 -5.50 10.86
CA LEU A 615 42.71 -5.29 12.28
C LEU A 615 44.18 -5.56 12.61
N GLN A 616 44.63 -5.07 13.76
CA GLN A 616 46.01 -5.27 14.22
C GLN A 616 46.36 -6.74 14.48
N TYR A 617 45.37 -7.52 14.89
CA TYR A 617 45.47 -8.96 15.13
C TYR A 617 44.08 -9.59 14.98
N GLU A 618 44.02 -10.92 14.86
CA GLU A 618 42.76 -11.65 14.74
C GLU A 618 41.90 -11.49 16.00
N ASP A 619 40.61 -11.16 15.81
CA ASP A 619 39.65 -11.07 16.90
C ASP A 619 39.15 -12.47 17.30
N PHE A 620 39.83 -13.08 18.27
CA PHE A 620 39.40 -14.37 18.83
C PHE A 620 38.06 -14.27 19.59
N ARG A 621 37.66 -13.08 20.05
CA ARG A 621 36.35 -12.88 20.68
C ARG A 621 35.22 -13.08 19.69
N SER A 622 35.48 -12.80 18.40
CA SER A 622 34.49 -12.85 17.32
C SER A 622 33.22 -12.09 17.71
N VAL A 623 33.36 -10.79 17.95
CA VAL A 623 32.28 -9.89 18.38
C VAL A 623 32.09 -8.76 17.37
N GLY A 624 30.84 -8.45 17.03
CA GLY A 624 30.53 -7.26 16.25
C GLY A 624 30.48 -6.01 17.13
N TRP A 625 31.11 -4.93 16.70
CA TRP A 625 31.13 -3.66 17.44
C TRP A 625 30.31 -2.61 16.72
N GLN A 626 29.43 -1.92 17.45
CA GLN A 626 28.61 -0.84 16.90
C GLN A 626 28.58 0.37 17.84
N ARG A 627 29.03 1.52 17.35
CA ARG A 627 28.95 2.80 18.06
C ARG A 627 27.92 3.72 17.41
N PHE A 628 27.06 4.32 18.23
CA PHE A 628 26.09 5.32 17.77
C PHE A 628 26.68 6.73 17.91
N LEU A 629 27.13 7.32 16.79
CA LEU A 629 27.56 8.72 16.72
C LEU A 629 26.40 9.60 16.26
N THR A 630 26.47 10.91 16.52
CA THR A 630 25.47 11.90 16.05
C THR A 630 25.49 12.03 14.53
N THR A 631 26.66 11.81 13.91
CA THR A 631 26.83 11.74 12.46
C THR A 631 26.25 10.45 11.85
N GLY A 632 25.90 9.48 12.68
CA GLY A 632 25.31 8.18 12.33
C GLY A 632 26.12 6.99 12.88
N PRO A 633 25.53 5.80 12.95
CA PRO A 633 26.18 4.62 13.53
C PRO A 633 27.37 4.14 12.69
N LEU A 634 28.44 3.74 13.39
CA LEU A 634 29.61 3.07 12.85
C LEU A 634 29.65 1.63 13.39
N ALA A 635 29.70 0.65 12.51
CA ALA A 635 29.86 -0.76 12.86
C ALA A 635 31.17 -1.33 12.29
N ILE A 636 31.87 -2.14 13.07
CA ILE A 636 32.98 -3.00 12.65
C ILE A 636 32.53 -4.45 12.89
N LEU A 637 32.46 -5.23 11.83
CA LEU A 637 32.00 -6.61 11.85
C LEU A 637 33.15 -7.54 11.45
N PRO A 638 33.45 -8.59 12.23
CA PRO A 638 34.60 -9.45 12.00
C PRO A 638 34.41 -10.32 10.75
N LEU A 639 35.48 -10.49 9.98
CA LEU A 639 35.64 -11.50 8.93
C LEU A 639 36.66 -12.55 9.40
N THR A 640 37.06 -13.49 8.53
CA THR A 640 38.07 -14.48 8.93
C THR A 640 39.46 -13.84 9.03
N GLU A 641 40.31 -14.46 9.86
CA GLU A 641 41.66 -13.95 10.16
C GLU A 641 41.61 -12.55 10.79
N ASP A 642 42.48 -11.65 10.33
CA ASP A 642 42.59 -10.26 10.76
C ASP A 642 41.68 -9.30 9.98
N ASN A 643 40.78 -9.81 9.13
CA ASN A 643 39.93 -8.98 8.29
C ASN A 643 38.65 -8.56 9.03
N ALA A 644 38.13 -7.37 8.71
CA ALA A 644 36.84 -6.88 9.15
C ALA A 644 36.18 -6.03 8.06
N THR A 645 34.85 -5.96 8.09
CA THR A 645 34.09 -5.02 7.26
C THR A 645 33.54 -3.91 8.13
N ILE A 646 33.58 -2.69 7.62
CA ILE A 646 32.98 -1.55 8.29
C ILE A 646 31.71 -1.11 7.57
N VAL A 647 30.74 -0.63 8.35
CA VAL A 647 29.54 0.03 7.83
C VAL A 647 29.34 1.30 8.64
N TRP A 648 29.61 2.45 8.02
CA TRP A 648 29.50 3.75 8.64
C TRP A 648 28.41 4.58 7.99
N SER A 649 27.27 4.66 8.65
CA SER A 649 26.23 5.63 8.31
C SER A 649 26.71 7.02 8.70
N SER A 650 26.85 7.90 7.72
CA SER A 650 27.42 9.23 7.90
C SER A 650 26.63 10.29 7.12
N THR A 651 26.74 11.54 7.59
CA THR A 651 26.19 12.70 6.88
C THR A 651 26.84 12.83 5.49
N PRO A 652 26.18 13.52 4.53
CA PRO A 652 26.72 13.66 3.18
C PRO A 652 28.13 14.27 3.18
N GLU A 653 28.37 15.28 4.01
CA GLU A 653 29.68 15.92 4.15
C GLU A 653 30.77 14.96 4.65
N LEU A 654 30.51 14.23 5.74
CA LEU A 654 31.48 13.29 6.30
C LEU A 654 31.73 12.12 5.35
N SER A 655 30.69 11.62 4.67
CA SER A 655 30.83 10.53 3.70
C SER A 655 31.77 10.89 2.54
N GLU A 656 31.82 12.16 2.13
CA GLU A 656 32.74 12.62 1.09
C GLU A 656 34.17 12.70 1.58
N ILE A 657 34.37 13.14 2.84
CA ILE A 657 35.69 13.16 3.47
C ILE A 657 36.22 11.73 3.57
N LEU A 658 35.42 10.78 4.07
CA LEU A 658 35.82 9.38 4.23
C LEU A 658 36.21 8.68 2.92
N LEU A 659 35.61 9.09 1.79
CA LEU A 659 36.00 8.58 0.48
C LEU A 659 37.26 9.23 -0.09
N LYS A 660 37.48 10.52 0.16
CA LYS A 660 38.60 11.30 -0.41
C LYS A 660 39.88 11.21 0.42
N VAL A 661 39.76 10.92 1.72
CA VAL A 661 40.91 10.89 2.62
C VAL A 661 41.96 9.88 2.17
N ASN A 662 43.22 10.17 2.45
CA ASN A 662 44.33 9.26 2.17
C ASN A 662 44.12 7.87 2.82
N SER A 663 44.47 6.80 2.09
CA SER A 663 44.38 5.40 2.58
C SER A 663 45.16 5.17 3.88
N GLU A 664 46.23 5.93 4.16
CA GLU A 664 47.00 5.81 5.41
C GLU A 664 46.28 6.43 6.62
N ILE A 665 45.49 7.47 6.40
CA ILE A 665 44.78 8.19 7.49
C ILE A 665 43.48 7.47 7.83
N PHE A 666 42.83 6.84 6.85
CA PHE A 666 41.52 6.20 7.00
C PHE A 666 41.43 5.19 8.17
N PRO A 667 42.36 4.23 8.34
CA PRO A 667 42.36 3.30 9.47
C PRO A 667 42.40 4.01 10.84
N HIS A 668 43.19 5.07 10.93
CA HIS A 668 43.30 5.88 12.15
C HIS A 668 41.99 6.62 12.46
N ILE A 669 41.29 7.13 11.44
CA ILE A 669 39.99 7.78 11.63
C ILE A 669 38.93 6.78 12.10
N VAL A 670 38.89 5.59 11.51
CA VAL A 670 37.94 4.55 11.92
C VAL A 670 38.17 4.14 13.38
N THR A 671 39.43 3.95 13.76
CA THR A 671 39.81 3.65 15.15
C THR A 671 39.46 4.80 16.09
N ALA A 672 39.80 6.04 15.73
CA ALA A 672 39.45 7.23 16.49
C ALA A 672 37.94 7.37 16.67
N ALA A 673 37.16 7.13 15.62
CA ALA A 673 35.70 7.21 15.63
C ALA A 673 35.07 6.16 16.53
N MET A 674 35.73 5.03 16.82
CA MET A 674 35.26 4.06 17.80
C MET A 674 35.59 4.43 19.24
N VAL A 675 36.63 5.24 19.47
CA VAL A 675 37.20 5.46 20.81
C VAL A 675 36.99 6.88 21.32
N LEU A 676 37.38 7.90 20.55
CA LEU A 676 37.48 9.29 21.00
C LEU A 676 36.13 9.96 21.21
N GLU A 677 36.12 11.05 21.99
CA GLU A 677 34.95 11.89 22.20
C GLU A 677 34.56 12.66 20.94
N GLU A 678 33.31 13.10 20.86
CA GLU A 678 32.81 13.77 19.65
C GLU A 678 33.46 15.14 19.39
N THR A 679 33.85 15.86 20.45
CA THR A 679 34.59 17.13 20.38
C THR A 679 35.91 16.96 19.63
N ASP A 680 36.63 15.88 19.92
CA ASP A 680 37.88 15.52 19.25
C ASP A 680 37.64 15.12 17.79
N LEU A 681 36.60 14.33 17.53
CA LEU A 681 36.24 13.92 16.17
C LEU A 681 35.87 15.12 15.30
N LYS A 682 35.11 16.08 15.83
CA LYS A 682 34.76 17.33 15.13
C LYS A 682 35.99 18.13 14.73
N TYR A 683 37.01 18.18 15.60
CA TYR A 683 38.29 18.82 15.29
C TYR A 683 39.04 18.11 14.15
N ILE A 684 39.17 16.79 14.25
CA ILE A 684 39.85 15.96 13.23
C ILE A 684 39.14 16.07 11.87
N TYR A 685 37.80 16.00 11.85
CA TYR A 685 37.03 16.17 10.61
C TYR A 685 37.20 17.57 10.02
N GLY A 686 37.37 18.60 10.86
CA GLY A 686 37.68 19.96 10.42
C GLY A 686 39.00 20.06 9.68
N LEU A 687 40.05 19.41 10.19
CA LEU A 687 41.37 19.34 9.53
C LEU A 687 41.27 18.65 8.17
N LEU A 688 40.62 17.49 8.12
CA LEU A 688 40.51 16.68 6.89
C LEU A 688 39.56 17.30 5.86
N LYS A 689 38.59 18.10 6.30
CA LYS A 689 37.74 18.89 5.39
C LYS A 689 38.54 19.97 4.68
N ALA A 690 39.55 20.56 5.35
CA ALA A 690 40.44 21.55 4.75
C ALA A 690 41.45 20.90 3.80
N ASN A 691 42.07 19.79 4.22
CA ASN A 691 43.01 19.02 3.41
C ASN A 691 42.88 17.50 3.68
N PRO A 692 42.33 16.71 2.75
CA PRO A 692 42.14 15.26 2.92
C PRO A 692 43.44 14.44 3.02
N ASP A 693 44.57 15.01 2.60
CA ASP A 693 45.89 14.34 2.61
C ASP A 693 46.78 14.83 3.76
N ASP A 694 46.24 15.56 4.73
CA ASP A 694 47.00 16.11 5.85
C ASP A 694 47.38 15.03 6.87
N LEU A 695 48.62 14.56 6.79
CA LEU A 695 49.19 13.55 7.70
C LEU A 695 49.29 14.05 9.16
N SER A 696 49.22 15.36 9.43
CA SER A 696 49.19 15.87 10.80
C SER A 696 47.98 15.34 11.59
N ALA A 697 46.87 15.02 10.90
CA ALA A 697 45.71 14.39 11.52
C ALA A 697 46.05 13.04 12.18
N VAL A 698 47.02 12.29 11.65
CA VAL A 698 47.47 11.01 12.22
C VAL A 698 48.23 11.22 13.52
N GLU A 699 49.12 12.22 13.56
CA GLU A 699 49.86 12.58 14.78
C GLU A 699 48.91 13.02 15.89
N GLU A 700 47.90 13.80 15.52
CA GLU A 700 46.87 14.36 16.39
C GLU A 700 45.92 13.29 16.97
N ILE A 701 45.57 12.29 16.15
CA ILE A 701 44.84 11.07 16.59
C ILE A 701 45.70 10.26 17.56
N LYS A 702 46.96 9.97 17.19
CA LYS A 702 47.88 9.17 18.02
C LYS A 702 48.11 9.84 19.38
N TRP A 703 48.28 11.16 19.40
CA TRP A 703 48.45 11.91 20.64
C TRP A 703 47.21 11.80 21.56
N ARG A 704 45.99 11.92 21.03
CA ARG A 704 44.75 11.73 21.81
C ARG A 704 44.60 10.31 22.33
N MET A 705 44.83 9.32 21.47
CA MET A 705 44.79 7.91 21.85
C MET A 705 45.77 7.61 22.99
N SER A 706 46.96 8.23 23.01
CA SER A 706 47.95 8.06 24.09
C SER A 706 47.49 8.56 25.47
N LYS A 707 46.40 9.34 25.54
CA LYS A 707 45.82 9.80 26.81
C LYS A 707 44.92 8.76 27.46
N ILE A 708 44.54 7.72 26.73
CA ILE A 708 43.65 6.66 27.21
C ILE A 708 44.52 5.49 27.68
N PRO A 709 44.31 4.95 28.89
CA PRO A 709 45.05 3.80 29.37
C PRO A 709 44.86 2.57 28.46
N GLU A 710 45.94 1.85 28.18
CA GLU A 710 45.94 0.68 27.27
C GLU A 710 45.00 -0.43 27.75
N GLU A 711 44.93 -0.67 29.07
CA GLU A 711 43.99 -1.63 29.69
C GLU A 711 42.52 -1.32 29.35
N VAL A 712 42.16 -0.04 29.21
CA VAL A 712 40.80 0.38 28.86
C VAL A 712 40.54 0.20 27.37
N LEU A 713 41.56 0.37 26.53
CA LEU A 713 41.45 0.21 25.08
C LEU A 713 41.16 -1.25 24.69
N ASP A 714 41.88 -2.20 25.28
CA ASP A 714 41.74 -3.62 24.94
C ASP A 714 40.40 -4.22 25.41
N ASP A 715 39.92 -3.81 26.58
CA ASP A 715 38.68 -4.33 27.19
C ASP A 715 37.43 -3.65 26.61
N LYS A 716 37.44 -2.31 26.50
CA LYS A 716 36.22 -1.55 26.16
C LYS A 716 36.06 -1.24 24.67
N TYR A 717 37.03 -1.47 23.80
CA TYR A 717 36.94 -1.00 22.42
C TYR A 717 37.34 -2.08 21.41
N PRO A 718 36.92 -1.95 20.13
CA PRO A 718 37.36 -2.87 19.09
C PRO A 718 38.87 -2.78 18.88
N ILE A 719 39.43 -3.87 18.35
CA ILE A 719 40.84 -3.94 17.95
C ILE A 719 41.12 -2.81 16.94
N PRO A 720 42.22 -2.06 17.09
CA PRO A 720 42.58 -0.99 16.17
C PRO A 720 42.69 -1.45 14.72
N VAL A 721 42.27 -0.59 13.81
CA VAL A 721 42.36 -0.82 12.37
C VAL A 721 43.74 -0.35 11.88
N VAL A 722 44.44 -1.22 11.16
CA VAL A 722 45.81 -0.97 10.66
C VAL A 722 45.81 -0.49 9.22
N SER A 723 45.05 -1.15 8.34
CA SER A 723 45.02 -0.82 6.92
C SER A 723 43.62 -1.00 6.34
N VAL A 724 43.37 -0.32 5.22
CA VAL A 724 42.16 -0.51 4.41
C VAL A 724 42.54 -1.20 3.11
N LEU A 725 41.70 -2.09 2.61
CA LEU A 725 41.90 -2.69 1.30
C LEU A 725 41.70 -1.64 0.20
N ASP A 726 42.67 -1.49 -0.69
CA ASP A 726 42.61 -0.46 -1.73
C ASP A 726 41.43 -0.71 -2.70
N GLY A 727 40.71 0.35 -3.05
CA GLY A 727 39.49 0.25 -3.86
C GLY A 727 38.26 -0.33 -3.14
N SER A 728 38.38 -0.74 -1.87
CA SER A 728 37.25 -1.28 -1.10
C SER A 728 36.26 -0.22 -0.60
N ARG A 729 36.66 1.06 -0.58
CA ARG A 729 35.85 2.17 -0.06
C ARG A 729 34.72 2.52 -1.02
N ALA A 730 33.48 2.36 -0.59
CA ALA A 730 32.29 2.71 -1.36
C ALA A 730 31.23 3.39 -0.50
N ARG A 731 30.41 4.27 -1.10
CA ARG A 731 29.25 4.88 -0.44
C ARG A 731 27.95 4.61 -1.18
N PHE A 732 26.85 4.45 -0.46
CA PHE A 732 25.51 4.34 -1.03
C PHE A 732 24.46 5.11 -0.20
N PRO A 733 23.42 5.68 -0.83
CA PRO A 733 22.41 6.44 -0.11
C PRO A 733 21.51 5.52 0.71
N LEU A 734 21.22 5.91 1.96
CA LEU A 734 20.35 5.18 2.86
C LEU A 734 18.93 5.75 2.81
N LYS A 735 17.96 4.85 2.70
CA LYS A 735 16.54 5.18 2.65
C LYS A 735 15.73 4.11 3.35
N LEU A 736 14.59 4.52 3.89
CA LEU A 736 13.53 3.61 4.31
C LEU A 736 12.47 3.61 3.21
N SER A 737 12.02 2.43 2.80
CA SER A 737 10.95 2.26 1.84
C SER A 737 10.19 0.98 2.17
N HIS A 738 8.86 1.02 2.12
CA HIS A 738 8.02 -0.14 2.39
C HIS A 738 6.77 -0.11 1.51
N ALA A 739 6.55 -1.19 0.75
CA ALA A 739 5.36 -1.38 -0.04
C ALA A 739 4.11 -1.57 0.84
N ASP A 740 2.99 -0.95 0.46
CA ASP A 740 1.73 -1.06 1.20
C ASP A 740 1.14 -2.49 1.14
N THR A 741 1.41 -3.21 0.05
CA THR A 741 1.14 -4.64 -0.12
C THR A 741 2.33 -5.31 -0.80
N TYR A 742 2.54 -6.60 -0.57
CA TYR A 742 3.57 -7.39 -1.27
C TYR A 742 3.01 -8.17 -2.45
N VAL A 743 1.69 -8.18 -2.62
CA VAL A 743 1.00 -9.03 -3.59
C VAL A 743 -0.08 -8.26 -4.33
N ALA A 744 -0.26 -8.63 -5.59
CA ALA A 744 -1.37 -8.25 -6.46
C ALA A 744 -1.76 -9.48 -7.30
N PRO A 745 -2.87 -9.47 -8.06
CA PRO A 745 -3.26 -10.62 -8.87
C PRO A 745 -2.10 -11.08 -9.77
N ARG A 746 -1.66 -12.34 -9.61
CA ARG A 746 -0.52 -12.94 -10.34
C ARG A 746 0.83 -12.24 -10.14
N VAL A 747 0.98 -11.38 -9.13
CA VAL A 747 2.22 -10.66 -8.84
C VAL A 747 2.60 -10.79 -7.37
N ALA A 748 3.88 -11.06 -7.08
CA ALA A 748 4.46 -11.02 -5.74
C ALA A 748 5.77 -10.20 -5.72
N LEU A 749 6.03 -9.49 -4.64
CA LEU A 749 7.26 -8.71 -4.41
C LEU A 749 8.03 -9.35 -3.26
N VAL A 750 9.35 -9.47 -3.39
CA VAL A 750 10.22 -10.13 -2.41
C VAL A 750 11.49 -9.30 -2.20
N GLY A 751 11.91 -9.15 -0.94
CA GLY A 751 13.16 -8.47 -0.57
C GLY A 751 13.14 -6.98 -0.94
N ASP A 752 14.23 -6.49 -1.55
CA ASP A 752 14.42 -5.06 -1.85
C ASP A 752 13.35 -4.45 -2.77
N ALA A 753 12.58 -5.30 -3.48
CA ALA A 753 11.42 -4.86 -4.26
C ALA A 753 10.21 -4.50 -3.38
N ALA A 754 10.08 -5.12 -2.21
CA ALA A 754 9.00 -4.95 -1.24
C ALA A 754 9.36 -3.97 -0.12
N HIS A 755 10.61 -3.98 0.36
CA HIS A 755 11.06 -3.10 1.44
C HIS A 755 12.54 -2.74 1.29
N THR A 756 12.97 -1.63 1.87
CA THR A 756 14.38 -1.24 1.94
C THR A 756 14.60 -0.58 3.30
N ILE A 757 15.64 -1.02 4.00
CA ILE A 757 15.91 -0.59 5.38
C ILE A 757 17.31 0.01 5.51
N HIS A 758 17.46 0.92 6.47
CA HIS A 758 18.77 1.38 6.91
C HIS A 758 19.56 0.19 7.50
N PRO A 759 20.87 0.05 7.24
CA PRO A 759 21.70 -1.09 7.64
C PRO A 759 21.97 -1.21 9.15
N LEU A 760 21.13 -0.63 10.01
CA LEU A 760 21.16 -0.86 11.46
C LEU A 760 20.98 -2.37 11.68
N ALA A 761 22.05 -3.06 12.07
CA ALA A 761 22.13 -4.52 12.29
C ALA A 761 22.08 -5.43 11.05
N GLY A 762 22.30 -4.93 9.82
CA GLY A 762 22.47 -5.80 8.63
C GLY A 762 21.24 -6.65 8.26
N GLN A 763 20.05 -6.26 8.70
CA GLN A 763 18.83 -7.10 8.64
C GLN A 763 18.17 -7.20 7.25
N GLY A 764 18.52 -6.32 6.30
CA GLY A 764 17.83 -6.24 5.02
C GLY A 764 17.79 -7.56 4.25
N LEU A 765 18.92 -8.27 4.14
CA LEU A 765 18.95 -9.56 3.47
C LEU A 765 18.13 -10.62 4.22
N ASN A 766 18.19 -10.64 5.55
CA ASN A 766 17.45 -11.62 6.36
C ASN A 766 15.94 -11.46 6.19
N MET A 767 15.45 -10.22 6.10
CA MET A 767 14.04 -9.95 5.76
C MET A 767 13.69 -10.48 4.37
N GLY A 768 14.55 -10.27 3.37
CA GLY A 768 14.34 -10.82 2.03
C GLY A 768 14.35 -12.34 1.97
N GLN A 769 15.19 -13.01 2.79
CA GLN A 769 15.17 -14.47 2.92
C GLN A 769 13.91 -14.97 3.63
N SER A 770 13.46 -14.26 4.68
CA SER A 770 12.19 -14.51 5.34
C SER A 770 11.00 -14.41 4.36
N ASP A 771 11.03 -13.43 3.45
CA ASP A 771 10.02 -13.32 2.40
C ASP A 771 9.99 -14.54 1.48
N VAL A 772 11.16 -15.02 1.06
CA VAL A 772 11.29 -16.23 0.24
C VAL A 772 10.70 -17.44 0.96
N ILE A 773 11.01 -17.61 2.26
CA ILE A 773 10.47 -18.71 3.08
C ILE A 773 8.93 -18.68 3.06
N HIS A 774 8.33 -17.55 3.40
CA HIS A 774 6.88 -17.43 3.48
C HIS A 774 6.20 -17.57 2.11
N LEU A 775 6.82 -17.05 1.04
CA LEU A 775 6.28 -17.19 -0.31
C LEU A 775 6.31 -18.64 -0.76
N VAL A 776 7.43 -19.35 -0.57
CA VAL A 776 7.52 -20.76 -0.94
C VAL A 776 6.54 -21.61 -0.13
N GLU A 777 6.41 -21.39 1.18
CA GLU A 777 5.41 -22.10 1.98
C GLU A 777 3.97 -21.88 1.49
N ALA A 778 3.64 -20.66 1.08
CA ALA A 778 2.34 -20.36 0.49
C ALA A 778 2.16 -21.12 -0.83
N LEU A 779 3.15 -21.10 -1.71
CA LEU A 779 3.13 -21.81 -3.00
C LEU A 779 3.04 -23.32 -2.83
N GLU A 780 3.81 -23.92 -1.92
CA GLU A 780 3.74 -25.35 -1.59
C GLU A 780 2.33 -25.74 -1.13
N LYS A 781 1.74 -24.97 -0.21
CA LYS A 781 0.36 -25.19 0.27
C LYS A 781 -0.68 -25.02 -0.86
N GLY A 782 -0.45 -24.06 -1.76
CA GLY A 782 -1.29 -23.83 -2.92
C GLY A 782 -1.27 -25.02 -3.89
N VAL A 783 -0.08 -25.48 -4.22
CA VAL A 783 0.15 -26.65 -5.10
C VAL A 783 -0.44 -27.92 -4.51
N ASP A 784 -0.23 -28.21 -3.22
CA ASP A 784 -0.81 -29.37 -2.53
C ASP A 784 -2.35 -29.39 -2.60
N ARG A 785 -2.97 -28.21 -2.63
CA ARG A 785 -4.44 -28.04 -2.72
C ARG A 785 -4.95 -27.97 -4.15
N GLY A 786 -4.07 -28.02 -5.15
CA GLY A 786 -4.43 -27.87 -6.57
C GLY A 786 -4.90 -26.46 -6.94
N LEU A 787 -4.50 -25.44 -6.17
CA LEU A 787 -4.82 -24.04 -6.45
C LEU A 787 -3.90 -23.47 -7.53
N ASP A 788 -4.36 -22.42 -8.21
CA ASP A 788 -3.50 -21.65 -9.11
C ASP A 788 -2.50 -20.82 -8.29
N ILE A 789 -1.20 -20.96 -8.59
CA ILE A 789 -0.09 -20.32 -7.86
C ILE A 789 -0.11 -18.79 -7.95
N GLY A 790 -0.71 -18.23 -9.01
CA GLY A 790 -0.91 -16.79 -9.18
C GLY A 790 -2.18 -16.24 -8.50
N SER A 791 -2.99 -17.11 -7.89
CA SER A 791 -4.25 -16.72 -7.24
C SER A 791 -4.01 -15.96 -5.94
N MET A 792 -4.82 -14.93 -5.69
CA MET A 792 -4.80 -14.20 -4.41
C MET A 792 -5.04 -15.11 -3.20
N LEU A 793 -5.77 -16.22 -3.36
CA LEU A 793 -5.99 -17.19 -2.27
C LEU A 793 -4.69 -17.83 -1.76
N VAL A 794 -3.68 -17.93 -2.63
CA VAL A 794 -2.35 -18.42 -2.27
C VAL A 794 -1.49 -17.26 -1.78
N LEU A 795 -1.48 -16.15 -2.53
CA LEU A 795 -0.60 -15.00 -2.27
C LEU A 795 -0.97 -14.20 -1.00
N GLU A 796 -2.24 -14.13 -0.60
CA GLU A 796 -2.66 -13.47 0.64
C GLU A 796 -2.05 -14.13 1.87
N ASN A 797 -1.85 -15.45 1.85
CA ASN A 797 -1.19 -16.16 2.95
C ASN A 797 0.29 -15.79 3.05
N TYR A 798 0.96 -15.51 1.92
CA TYR A 798 2.33 -14.97 1.95
C TYR A 798 2.33 -13.58 2.59
N PHE A 799 1.49 -12.66 2.10
CA PHE A 799 1.39 -11.30 2.62
C PHE A 799 1.08 -11.25 4.13
N ALA A 800 0.10 -12.04 4.58
CA ALA A 800 -0.34 -12.06 5.97
C ALA A 800 0.77 -12.49 6.95
N ASN A 801 1.72 -13.32 6.51
CA ASN A 801 2.82 -13.78 7.36
C ASN A 801 4.07 -12.90 7.25
N ALA A 802 4.41 -12.44 6.04
CA ALA A 802 5.63 -11.68 5.79
C ALA A 802 5.51 -10.19 6.17
N TRP A 803 4.42 -9.53 5.78
CA TRP A 803 4.30 -8.08 5.89
C TRP A 803 4.32 -7.57 7.35
N PRO A 804 3.58 -8.17 8.32
CA PRO A 804 3.55 -7.65 9.69
C PRO A 804 4.91 -7.70 10.38
N ALA A 805 5.67 -8.79 10.19
CA ALA A 805 7.00 -8.96 10.76
C ALA A 805 7.98 -7.94 10.19
N ASN A 806 7.96 -7.76 8.86
CA ASN A 806 8.81 -6.78 8.19
C ASN A 806 8.45 -5.34 8.58
N HIS A 807 7.15 -5.03 8.69
CA HIS A 807 6.67 -3.72 9.13
C HIS A 807 7.17 -3.38 10.53
N ALA A 808 7.09 -4.33 11.46
CA ALA A 808 7.59 -4.17 12.81
C ALA A 808 9.10 -3.90 12.82
N MET A 809 9.88 -4.68 12.07
CA MET A 809 11.34 -4.51 11.99
C MET A 809 11.73 -3.13 11.42
N LEU A 810 11.10 -2.71 10.33
CA LEU A 810 11.30 -1.37 9.75
C LEU A 810 11.01 -0.26 10.76
N GLY A 811 9.92 -0.39 11.52
CA GLY A 811 9.55 0.56 12.58
C GLY A 811 10.55 0.60 13.73
N VAL A 812 11.13 -0.53 14.12
CA VAL A 812 12.18 -0.60 15.15
C VAL A 812 13.45 0.10 14.66
N CYS A 813 13.95 -0.25 13.47
CA CYS A 813 15.17 0.34 12.93
C CYS A 813 15.03 1.86 12.73
N ASP A 814 13.86 2.34 12.27
CA ASP A 814 13.62 3.78 12.11
C ASP A 814 13.64 4.53 13.45
N LYS A 815 12.97 3.99 14.46
CA LYS A 815 12.94 4.60 15.79
C LYS A 815 14.32 4.61 16.42
N MET A 816 15.09 3.53 16.28
CA MET A 816 16.48 3.48 16.74
C MET A 816 17.32 4.55 16.04
N HIS A 817 17.22 4.66 14.71
CA HIS A 817 17.94 5.70 13.97
C HIS A 817 17.65 7.09 14.52
N LYS A 818 16.37 7.46 14.66
CA LYS A 818 15.93 8.77 15.15
C LYS A 818 16.34 9.04 16.61
N LEU A 819 16.26 8.03 17.46
CA LEU A 819 16.63 8.14 18.88
C LEU A 819 18.13 8.41 19.05
N PHE A 820 18.97 7.73 18.27
CA PHE A 820 20.42 7.85 18.35
C PHE A 820 21.01 8.99 17.51
N SER A 821 20.27 9.52 16.54
CA SER A 821 20.69 10.69 15.75
C SER A 821 20.42 12.05 16.42
N THR A 822 19.79 12.06 17.60
CA THR A 822 19.38 13.30 18.28
C THR A 822 20.42 13.75 19.33
N ASP A 823 20.76 15.03 19.32
CA ASP A 823 21.73 15.67 20.24
C ASP A 823 21.07 16.35 21.46
N PHE A 824 19.74 16.27 21.54
CA PHE A 824 18.98 16.89 22.62
C PHE A 824 19.27 16.20 23.96
N TYR A 825 20.00 16.90 24.84
CA TYR A 825 20.58 16.35 26.06
C TYR A 825 19.60 15.55 26.95
N PRO A 826 18.34 15.98 27.20
CA PRO A 826 17.39 15.16 27.96
C PRO A 826 17.09 13.79 27.33
N LEU A 827 17.01 13.71 25.99
CA LEU A 827 16.81 12.44 25.28
C LEU A 827 18.07 11.58 25.30
N VAL A 828 19.26 12.19 25.25
CA VAL A 828 20.55 11.49 25.41
C VAL A 828 20.65 10.85 26.80
N LEU A 829 20.26 11.57 27.84
CA LEU A 829 20.24 11.03 29.20
C LEU A 829 19.19 9.92 29.35
N ALA A 830 17.99 10.11 28.79
CA ALA A 830 16.94 9.08 28.81
C ALA A 830 17.35 7.80 28.08
N ARG A 831 17.97 7.90 26.89
CA ARG A 831 18.45 6.72 26.14
C ARG A 831 19.64 6.05 26.84
N GLY A 832 20.52 6.83 27.48
CA GLY A 832 21.62 6.31 28.29
C GLY A 832 21.11 5.47 29.49
N ILE A 833 20.11 5.98 30.21
CA ILE A 833 19.41 5.21 31.26
C ILE A 833 18.75 3.97 30.66
N GLY A 834 18.11 4.09 29.50
CA GLY A 834 17.45 2.98 28.80
C GLY A 834 18.42 1.84 28.45
N MET A 835 19.57 2.15 27.85
CA MET A 835 20.60 1.16 27.51
C MET A 835 21.16 0.46 28.75
N ARG A 836 21.46 1.21 29.82
CA ARG A 836 21.90 0.62 31.10
C ARG A 836 20.82 -0.29 31.71
N SER A 837 19.55 0.11 31.60
CA SER A 837 18.42 -0.67 32.10
C SER A 837 18.22 -1.98 31.33
N VAL A 838 18.45 -1.99 30.00
CA VAL A 838 18.42 -3.21 29.19
C VAL A 838 19.53 -4.18 29.61
N ASN A 839 20.72 -3.68 29.94
CA ASN A 839 21.80 -4.51 30.47
C ASN A 839 21.49 -5.11 31.84
N MET A 840 20.70 -4.43 32.68
CA MET A 840 20.28 -4.94 34.00
C MET A 840 19.12 -5.95 33.92
N LEU A 841 18.33 -5.93 32.84
CA LEU A 841 17.14 -6.77 32.67
C LEU A 841 17.40 -7.89 31.65
N GLY A 842 17.96 -9.00 32.13
CA GLY A 842 18.27 -10.19 31.32
C GLY A 842 17.10 -10.67 30.44
N SER A 843 15.87 -10.72 30.97
CA SER A 843 14.71 -11.17 30.21
C SER A 843 14.34 -10.28 29.01
N VAL A 844 14.64 -8.97 29.08
CA VAL A 844 14.41 -8.05 27.95
C VAL A 844 15.49 -8.26 26.88
N LYS A 845 16.74 -8.43 27.32
CA LYS A 845 17.87 -8.76 26.44
C LYS A 845 17.62 -10.09 25.70
N ASP A 846 17.12 -11.11 26.39
CA ASP A 846 16.79 -12.41 25.79
C ASP A 846 15.64 -12.31 24.78
N MET A 847 14.63 -11.49 25.07
CA MET A 847 13.52 -11.25 24.13
C MET A 847 14.01 -10.52 22.86
N MET A 848 14.86 -9.49 23.00
CA MET A 848 15.44 -8.76 21.87
C MET A 848 16.32 -9.67 21.02
N MET A 849 17.16 -10.47 21.66
CA MET A 849 18.04 -11.42 20.98
C MET A 849 17.28 -12.55 20.29
N LYS A 850 16.18 -13.02 20.88
CA LYS A 850 15.27 -13.95 20.20
C LYS A 850 14.66 -13.32 18.95
N SER A 851 14.33 -12.02 18.96
CA SER A 851 13.82 -11.32 17.78
C SER A 851 14.88 -11.05 16.72
N ILE A 852 16.16 -10.92 17.09
CA ILE A 852 17.28 -10.69 16.15
C ILE A 852 17.73 -12.01 15.50
N SER A 853 17.51 -13.13 16.19
CA SER A 853 17.90 -14.48 15.76
C SER A 853 16.76 -15.32 15.12
N LEU A 854 15.57 -14.73 14.95
CA LEU A 854 14.36 -15.29 14.31
C LEU A 854 14.08 -14.61 12.96
#